data_AF-A0A973KY43-F1
#
_entry.id   AF-A0A973KY43-F1
#
_cell.length_a   1.000
_cell.length_b   1.000
_cell.length_c   1.000
_cell.angle_alpha   90.00
_cell.angle_beta   90.00
_cell.angle_gamma   90.00
#
_symmetry.space_group_name_H-M   'P 1'
#
loop_
_entity.id
_entity.type
_entity.pdbx_description
1 polymer ?
#
loop_
_entity_poly.entity_id
_entity_poly.type
_entity_poly.pdbx_seq_one_letter_code
_entity_poly.pdbx_strand_id
1 'polypeptide(L)'
;MTRRAALVAAALLVAGAGLAAPVQASDLSGKGTRSSAAADGPALRVDATTGRHAIDPHVYGINFAEEALAKELRLPVRRWGGNATTRYNYKLDAYNAGSDWYFENLYYENGTAQLPDGSEADKFVDQNRRTGTDTILTVPMVGSTTAARNAACGFSIAKYGPQKGSDAQWRPDCGNGVKSDDTNVTGNDPADTSVAAGPEFTKGWVEYLNRAYGSANAGGVRFYNLDNEPDLWFTTHRDVHPAGAGYDEIRDSTYATAAAIKEADPGAQTLGPVGWGLNSLIYSGLDQKTCNEKGGDCWSNPPDRAAHGGQQFAPWYLQQMKAYEQSHGRRILDYFDNHIYPQQSGVSSGNDDPATQELRLRSTRQLWDPTYVDESWINQPVQYIPRMRSLVDENYPGTKLAITEYNWGALDHIDGALAQADVLGIFGREDLDLATLWSPPKSTDPGAYAFRMFRNYDGNGGAFGDTAVQAASADQEKLSVYAAERDSDHALTVMVVNKTTGDLTAPVSVTGRTGLAGSAQVYRYGQDDVTSIKHLADQPLTNGGFTTTFPAYSITEYVLPAGSSEAKPPTAPGTPTATAVGPDRATLSWAASTAGSSPVASYQVYSGDPAGSAPVATVDAPATSATVTGLAPSTAYTFRVVAKDTAGRSSPPSATVRLTTAAAPAATCTVDYRVSNDWGSGFTATVTLTNKGPALNGWQLGFSLAGGQKVTQGWNGTWSQSGTQVTVKDAGWNAALATGASTTIGFNGSYTGTNLAPGNYTLNGKSCTAPGTAAAAHIAPLAGHDPGIHAVRGHATRGAAQGEPYRVTRTR
;
A
#
# COMPACT_ATOMS: atom_id res chain seq x y z
N MET A 1 4.78 52.46 7.35
CA MET A 1 6.23 52.18 7.44
C MET A 1 6.39 50.67 7.36
N THR A 2 7.16 50.20 6.39
CA THR A 2 7.30 48.79 5.95
C THR A 2 7.89 47.90 7.06
N ARG A 3 7.10 46.95 7.59
CA ARG A 3 7.54 45.95 8.58
C ARG A 3 7.67 44.59 7.89
N ARG A 4 8.91 44.11 7.82
CA ARG A 4 9.22 42.69 7.56
C ARG A 4 8.94 41.93 8.85
N ALA A 5 8.07 40.93 8.79
CA ALA A 5 7.98 39.90 9.80
C ALA A 5 9.31 39.14 9.80
N ALA A 6 10.16 39.39 10.80
CA ALA A 6 11.35 38.60 11.04
C ALA A 6 10.93 37.47 12.00
N LEU A 7 10.93 36.23 11.50
CA LEU A 7 10.98 35.04 12.35
C LEU A 7 12.25 35.15 13.21
N VAL A 8 12.08 35.21 14.53
CA VAL A 8 13.18 35.03 15.48
C VAL A 8 13.05 33.62 16.04
N ALA A 9 13.86 32.71 15.52
CA ALA A 9 14.15 31.44 16.19
C ALA A 9 15.09 31.75 17.38
N ALA A 10 14.59 31.58 18.60
CA ALA A 10 15.41 31.72 19.81
C ALA A 10 15.97 30.35 20.21
N ALA A 11 17.18 30.05 19.75
CA ALA A 11 18.03 29.00 20.34
C ALA A 11 18.80 29.61 21.53
N LEU A 12 18.63 29.07 22.74
CA LEU A 12 19.39 29.47 23.93
C LEU A 12 20.47 28.43 24.24
N LEU A 13 21.72 28.82 23.99
CA LEU A 13 22.96 28.13 24.35
C LEU A 13 23.40 28.49 25.79
N VAL A 14 23.84 27.50 26.56
CA VAL A 14 24.60 27.69 27.81
C VAL A 14 26.08 27.59 27.48
N ALA A 15 26.84 28.65 27.73
CA ALA A 15 28.29 28.73 27.52
C ALA A 15 29.08 28.45 28.80
N GLY A 16 30.12 27.61 28.71
CA GLY A 16 31.17 27.44 29.70
C GLY A 16 32.54 27.62 29.03
N ALA A 17 33.31 28.61 29.50
CA ALA A 17 34.55 29.09 28.90
C ALA A 17 35.78 28.21 29.22
N GLY A 18 36.69 28.09 28.24
CA GLY A 18 38.05 27.57 28.42
C GLY A 18 39.00 28.20 27.40
N LEU A 19 39.89 29.08 27.87
CA LEU A 19 40.91 29.79 27.09
C LEU A 19 42.07 28.87 26.68
N ALA A 20 42.50 28.93 25.41
CA ALA A 20 43.83 28.50 24.99
C ALA A 20 44.40 29.44 23.90
N ALA A 21 45.67 29.80 24.07
CA ALA A 21 46.44 30.81 23.34
C ALA A 21 46.85 30.39 21.90
N PRO A 22 47.28 31.33 21.03
CA PRO A 22 47.46 31.06 19.61
C PRO A 22 48.80 30.39 19.31
N VAL A 23 48.79 29.33 18.50
CA VAL A 23 50.00 28.76 17.88
C VAL A 23 50.14 29.34 16.48
N GLN A 24 51.35 29.81 16.20
CA GLN A 24 51.75 30.51 14.98
C GLN A 24 51.60 29.65 13.72
N ALA A 25 51.11 30.27 12.65
CA ALA A 25 51.12 29.72 11.31
C ALA A 25 52.57 29.64 10.78
N SER A 26 52.97 28.46 10.34
CA SER A 26 54.12 28.27 9.46
C SER A 26 53.70 27.61 8.14
N ASP A 27 54.23 28.21 7.10
CA ASP A 27 54.15 27.95 5.67
C ASP A 27 54.24 26.46 5.28
N LEU A 28 53.29 25.98 4.50
CA LEU A 28 53.43 24.76 3.67
C LEU A 28 52.84 25.03 2.28
N SER A 29 53.55 25.87 1.53
CA SER A 29 53.48 25.88 0.08
C SER A 29 54.04 24.57 -0.48
N GLY A 30 53.16 23.77 -1.07
CA GLY A 30 53.52 22.65 -1.93
C GLY A 30 53.00 21.29 -1.46
N LYS A 31 51.87 20.87 -2.03
CA LYS A 31 51.56 19.46 -2.34
C LYS A 31 50.51 19.42 -3.44
N GLY A 32 50.88 18.83 -4.57
CA GLY A 32 49.97 18.57 -5.67
C GLY A 32 48.77 17.75 -5.22
N THR A 33 47.63 18.04 -5.83
CA THR A 33 46.38 17.29 -5.72
C THR A 33 46.59 15.85 -6.19
N ARG A 34 46.96 14.95 -5.27
CA ARG A 34 46.62 13.55 -5.42
C ARG A 34 45.15 13.43 -5.03
N SER A 35 44.27 13.32 -6.02
CA SER A 35 42.94 12.77 -5.81
C SER A 35 43.14 11.40 -5.17
N SER A 36 42.68 11.22 -3.93
CA SER A 36 42.64 9.90 -3.31
C SER A 36 41.72 9.03 -4.15
N ALA A 37 42.18 7.84 -4.55
CA ALA A 37 41.30 6.88 -5.22
C ALA A 37 40.07 6.61 -4.34
N ALA A 38 38.88 6.59 -4.95
CA ALA A 38 37.64 6.26 -4.25
C ALA A 38 37.77 4.91 -3.55
N ALA A 39 37.24 4.81 -2.33
CA ALA A 39 37.22 3.57 -1.57
C ALA A 39 36.12 2.64 -2.09
N ASP A 40 36.21 1.35 -1.78
CA ASP A 40 35.13 0.39 -2.08
C ASP A 40 33.89 0.72 -1.22
N GLY A 41 32.74 0.88 -1.87
CA GLY A 41 31.45 1.12 -1.25
C GLY A 41 30.61 -0.17 -1.10
N PRO A 42 29.54 -0.13 -0.28
CA PRO A 42 28.63 -1.25 -0.13
C PRO A 42 27.84 -1.55 -1.41
N ALA A 43 27.54 -2.82 -1.66
CA ALA A 43 26.70 -3.21 -2.79
C ALA A 43 25.26 -2.70 -2.61
N LEU A 44 24.69 -2.14 -3.67
CA LEU A 44 23.31 -1.67 -3.73
C LEU A 44 22.47 -2.61 -4.61
N ARG A 45 21.28 -2.97 -4.14
CA ARG A 45 20.37 -3.90 -4.82
C ARG A 45 18.98 -3.29 -4.92
N VAL A 46 18.41 -3.33 -6.12
CA VAL A 46 17.03 -2.91 -6.41
C VAL A 46 16.31 -4.06 -7.09
N ASP A 47 15.17 -4.48 -6.53
CA ASP A 47 14.27 -5.45 -7.13
C ASP A 47 12.93 -4.76 -7.45
N ALA A 48 12.71 -4.50 -8.75
CA ALA A 48 11.52 -3.79 -9.21
C ALA A 48 10.21 -4.59 -9.05
N THR A 49 10.27 -5.87 -8.64
CA THR A 49 9.11 -6.76 -8.54
C THR A 49 8.61 -6.99 -7.11
N THR A 50 9.38 -6.61 -6.08
CA THR A 50 9.04 -6.83 -4.68
C THR A 50 9.01 -5.51 -3.89
N GLY A 51 8.46 -5.53 -2.67
CA GLY A 51 8.33 -4.32 -1.84
C GLY A 51 7.38 -3.25 -2.39
N ARG A 52 6.51 -3.61 -3.35
CA ARG A 52 5.66 -2.66 -4.07
C ARG A 52 4.52 -2.11 -3.23
N HIS A 53 4.51 -0.80 -3.03
CA HIS A 53 3.41 -0.04 -2.43
C HIS A 53 3.42 1.39 -2.96
N ALA A 54 2.27 2.08 -2.89
CA ALA A 54 2.18 3.48 -3.33
C ALA A 54 2.90 4.37 -2.31
N ILE A 55 3.66 5.35 -2.80
CA ILE A 55 4.20 6.42 -1.98
C ILE A 55 3.14 7.52 -1.97
N ASP A 56 2.50 7.75 -0.81
CA ASP A 56 1.58 8.87 -0.68
C ASP A 56 2.38 10.18 -0.90
N PRO A 57 2.00 11.03 -1.88
CA PRO A 57 2.75 12.24 -2.14
C PRO A 57 2.80 13.16 -0.91
N HIS A 58 1.83 13.11 0.01
CA HIS A 58 1.78 13.96 1.20
C HIS A 58 2.95 13.77 2.16
N VAL A 59 3.84 12.78 1.97
CA VAL A 59 5.13 12.69 2.70
C VAL A 59 6.12 13.80 2.34
N TYR A 60 5.92 14.51 1.23
CA TYR A 60 6.77 15.62 0.78
C TYR A 60 6.24 16.99 1.21
N GLY A 61 5.56 17.08 2.34
CA GLY A 61 4.98 18.33 2.84
C GLY A 61 5.96 19.23 3.60
N ILE A 62 5.62 20.51 3.73
CA ILE A 62 6.41 21.50 4.51
C ILE A 62 5.47 22.45 5.26
N ASN A 63 5.74 22.69 6.54
CA ASN A 63 5.06 23.72 7.33
C ASN A 63 5.43 25.12 6.80
N PHE A 64 4.46 26.01 6.62
CA PHE A 64 4.69 27.43 6.30
C PHE A 64 5.63 27.78 5.12
N ALA A 65 5.96 26.83 4.22
CA ALA A 65 6.82 27.10 3.06
C ALA A 65 6.34 28.32 2.25
N GLU A 66 7.25 29.15 1.73
CA GLU A 66 6.84 30.28 0.89
C GLU A 66 6.10 29.81 -0.37
N GLU A 67 5.11 30.59 -0.85
CA GLU A 67 4.30 30.21 -2.02
C GLU A 67 5.16 29.92 -3.27
N ALA A 68 6.24 30.67 -3.48
CA ALA A 68 7.15 30.47 -4.59
C ALA A 68 7.86 29.10 -4.52
N LEU A 69 8.37 28.74 -3.33
CA LEU A 69 9.00 27.45 -3.09
C LEU A 69 7.98 26.31 -3.19
N ALA A 70 6.78 26.52 -2.65
CA ALA A 70 5.68 25.55 -2.72
C ALA A 70 5.31 25.21 -4.17
N LYS A 71 5.21 26.24 -5.02
CA LYS A 71 4.96 26.10 -6.45
C LYS A 71 6.11 25.37 -7.17
N GLU A 72 7.35 25.76 -6.88
CA GLU A 72 8.54 25.17 -7.49
C GLU A 72 8.67 23.67 -7.18
N LEU A 73 8.48 23.30 -5.92
CA LEU A 73 8.57 21.91 -5.46
C LEU A 73 7.30 21.11 -5.75
N ARG A 74 6.23 21.77 -6.21
CA ARG A 74 4.89 21.18 -6.38
C ARG A 74 4.50 20.44 -5.10
N LEU A 75 4.58 21.17 -3.97
CA LEU A 75 4.32 20.61 -2.66
C LEU A 75 2.89 20.05 -2.65
N PRO A 76 2.71 18.79 -2.24
CA PRO A 76 1.40 18.17 -2.22
C PRO A 76 0.59 18.61 -1.00
N VAL A 77 1.25 19.00 0.09
CA VAL A 77 0.60 19.54 1.28
C VAL A 77 1.44 20.61 1.98
N ARG A 78 0.77 21.62 2.53
CA ARG A 78 1.34 22.62 3.43
C ARG A 78 0.52 22.69 4.71
N ARG A 79 1.21 22.80 5.86
CA ARG A 79 0.58 22.87 7.18
C ARG A 79 0.67 24.26 7.79
N TRP A 80 -0.47 24.71 8.30
CA TRP A 80 -0.65 25.84 9.21
C TRP A 80 -0.89 25.27 10.62
N GLY A 81 0.17 25.25 11.43
CA GLY A 81 0.14 24.61 12.76
C GLY A 81 1.21 25.15 13.70
N GLY A 82 1.54 24.37 14.74
CA GLY A 82 2.47 24.77 15.79
C GLY A 82 1.79 25.56 16.91
N ASN A 83 2.56 25.87 17.96
CA ASN A 83 2.10 26.43 19.24
C ASN A 83 1.10 27.60 19.12
N ALA A 84 1.39 28.59 18.27
CA ALA A 84 0.52 29.76 18.11
C ALA A 84 -0.90 29.41 17.63
N THR A 85 -1.07 28.30 16.90
CA THR A 85 -2.35 27.92 16.30
C THR A 85 -3.32 27.31 17.31
N THR A 86 -2.83 26.71 18.40
CA THR A 86 -3.64 26.26 19.55
C THR A 86 -4.52 27.39 20.10
N ARG A 87 -4.07 28.64 20.00
CA ARG A 87 -4.76 29.82 20.53
C ARG A 87 -5.26 30.78 19.45
N TYR A 88 -5.33 30.33 18.19
CA TYR A 88 -5.78 31.17 17.07
C TYR A 88 -7.30 31.34 17.04
N ASN A 89 -7.75 32.57 16.80
CA ASN A 89 -9.16 32.93 16.68
C ASN A 89 -9.43 33.44 15.26
N TYR A 90 -10.02 32.60 14.40
CA TYR A 90 -10.25 32.94 12.99
C TYR A 90 -11.15 34.16 12.76
N LYS A 91 -12.08 34.44 13.68
CA LYS A 91 -12.97 35.62 13.59
C LYS A 91 -12.22 36.91 13.84
N LEU A 92 -11.14 36.82 14.59
CA LEU A 92 -10.30 37.94 14.97
C LEU A 92 -8.98 37.94 14.24
N ASP A 93 -8.61 36.89 13.52
CA ASP A 93 -7.30 36.74 12.88
C ASP A 93 -6.14 37.14 13.82
N ALA A 94 -6.23 36.62 15.05
CA ALA A 94 -5.37 36.89 16.19
C ALA A 94 -5.11 35.59 16.96
N TYR A 95 -4.02 35.53 17.69
CA TYR A 95 -3.58 34.36 18.43
C TYR A 95 -2.84 34.76 19.71
N ASN A 96 -2.65 33.80 20.63
CA ASN A 96 -1.73 33.97 21.75
C ASN A 96 -0.44 33.19 21.48
N ALA A 97 0.72 33.80 21.72
CA ALA A 97 2.02 33.20 21.45
C ALA A 97 2.45 32.15 22.48
N GLY A 98 1.72 31.98 23.58
CA GLY A 98 2.11 31.08 24.67
C GLY A 98 3.50 31.40 25.22
N SER A 99 4.22 30.39 25.68
CA SER A 99 5.57 30.55 26.21
C SER A 99 6.61 31.02 25.19
N ASP A 100 6.34 30.87 23.89
CA ASP A 100 7.27 31.27 22.82
C ASP A 100 7.51 32.78 22.83
N TRP A 101 6.48 33.56 23.20
CA TRP A 101 6.61 35.00 23.36
C TRP A 101 5.68 35.55 24.46
N TYR A 102 6.12 35.43 25.71
CA TYR A 102 5.57 36.09 26.90
C TYR A 102 4.04 35.97 27.09
N PHE A 103 3.41 34.91 26.58
CA PHE A 103 1.96 34.64 26.65
C PHE A 103 1.11 35.80 26.12
N GLU A 104 1.59 36.45 25.06
CA GLU A 104 0.97 37.64 24.50
C GLU A 104 -0.10 37.33 23.46
N ASN A 105 -1.19 38.10 23.50
CA ASN A 105 -2.08 38.22 22.34
C ASN A 105 -1.41 39.05 21.24
N LEU A 106 -1.27 38.43 20.08
CA LEU A 106 -0.72 38.98 18.84
C LEU A 106 -1.78 38.86 17.73
N TYR A 107 -1.59 39.61 16.65
CA TYR A 107 -2.52 39.62 15.52
C TYR A 107 -1.79 39.88 14.21
N TYR A 108 -2.33 39.34 13.10
CA TYR A 108 -1.83 39.64 11.77
C TYR A 108 -2.34 41.00 11.30
N GLU A 109 -1.53 41.79 10.60
CA GLU A 109 -1.87 43.16 10.17
C GLU A 109 -2.85 43.19 8.96
N ASN A 110 -3.99 42.50 9.09
CA ASN A 110 -5.07 42.42 8.11
C ASN A 110 -6.20 43.44 8.39
N GLY A 111 -6.91 43.85 7.34
CA GLY A 111 -8.03 44.79 7.45
C GLY A 111 -9.16 44.20 8.28
N THR A 112 -9.54 44.86 9.38
CA THR A 112 -10.48 44.29 10.35
C THR A 112 -11.96 44.35 9.92
N ALA A 113 -12.29 45.16 8.91
CA ALA A 113 -13.68 45.41 8.51
C ALA A 113 -14.36 44.19 7.84
N GLN A 114 -13.58 43.24 7.34
CA GLN A 114 -14.09 42.07 6.59
C GLN A 114 -13.86 40.74 7.30
N LEU A 115 -13.15 40.72 8.43
CA LEU A 115 -12.84 39.47 9.14
C LEU A 115 -14.12 38.67 9.46
N PRO A 116 -14.08 37.32 9.31
CA PRO A 116 -12.90 36.49 9.03
C PRO A 116 -12.37 36.54 7.59
N ASP A 117 -13.08 37.15 6.63
CA ASP A 117 -12.64 37.22 5.22
C ASP A 117 -11.29 37.94 5.08
N GLY A 118 -10.38 37.31 4.32
CA GLY A 118 -9.01 37.78 4.12
C GLY A 118 -8.08 37.62 5.34
N SER A 119 -8.45 36.77 6.31
CA SER A 119 -7.59 36.37 7.43
C SER A 119 -6.28 35.74 6.94
N GLU A 120 -5.27 35.62 7.82
CA GLU A 120 -4.01 35.01 7.42
C GLU A 120 -4.16 33.51 7.10
N ALA A 121 -5.07 32.82 7.80
CA ALA A 121 -5.44 31.45 7.47
C ALA A 121 -6.07 31.34 6.07
N ASP A 122 -6.95 32.27 5.70
CA ASP A 122 -7.56 32.32 4.36
C ASP A 122 -6.52 32.57 3.27
N LYS A 123 -5.58 33.50 3.50
CA LYS A 123 -4.47 33.71 2.57
C LYS A 123 -3.63 32.46 2.40
N PHE A 124 -3.39 31.70 3.46
CA PHE A 124 -2.65 30.44 3.38
C PHE A 124 -3.40 29.41 2.52
N VAL A 125 -4.72 29.26 2.71
CA VAL A 125 -5.57 28.43 1.86
C VAL A 125 -5.52 28.91 0.41
N ASP A 126 -5.63 30.21 0.17
CA ASP A 126 -5.59 30.80 -1.18
C ASP A 126 -4.25 30.57 -1.89
N GLN A 127 -3.13 30.70 -1.17
CA GLN A 127 -1.79 30.37 -1.70
C GLN A 127 -1.75 28.90 -2.12
N ASN A 128 -2.20 28.00 -1.26
CA ASN A 128 -2.21 26.56 -1.52
C ASN A 128 -3.07 26.21 -2.75
N ARG A 129 -4.25 26.84 -2.88
CA ARG A 129 -5.11 26.65 -4.06
C ARG A 129 -4.45 27.12 -5.35
N ARG A 130 -3.69 28.22 -5.33
CA ARG A 130 -2.94 28.71 -6.51
C ARG A 130 -1.80 27.78 -6.92
N THR A 131 -1.25 26.99 -6.00
CA THR A 131 -0.16 26.04 -6.26
C THR A 131 -0.63 24.60 -6.45
N GLY A 132 -1.92 24.31 -6.26
CA GLY A 132 -2.45 22.94 -6.29
C GLY A 132 -2.04 22.10 -5.08
N THR A 133 -1.76 22.75 -3.96
CA THR A 133 -1.29 22.15 -2.70
C THR A 133 -2.48 21.95 -1.76
N ASP A 134 -2.56 20.80 -1.09
CA ASP A 134 -3.55 20.58 -0.03
C ASP A 134 -3.18 21.37 1.23
N THR A 135 -4.19 21.75 2.01
CA THR A 135 -4.02 22.51 3.26
C THR A 135 -4.30 21.65 4.47
N ILE A 136 -3.38 21.66 5.45
CA ILE A 136 -3.65 21.27 6.84
C ILE A 136 -3.85 22.53 7.66
N LEU A 137 -5.01 22.67 8.31
CA LEU A 137 -5.29 23.73 9.26
C LEU A 137 -5.42 23.16 10.68
N THR A 138 -4.72 23.76 11.63
CA THR A 138 -4.88 23.43 13.05
C THR A 138 -6.06 24.18 13.64
N VAL A 139 -6.94 23.45 14.33
CA VAL A 139 -8.10 24.02 15.04
C VAL A 139 -7.90 23.91 16.56
N PRO A 140 -8.36 24.91 17.34
CA PRO A 140 -8.20 24.89 18.78
C PRO A 140 -9.04 23.79 19.42
N MET A 141 -8.39 22.97 20.27
CA MET A 141 -8.97 21.95 21.14
C MET A 141 -8.68 22.22 22.62
N VAL A 142 -7.71 23.10 22.95
CA VAL A 142 -7.37 23.50 24.33
C VAL A 142 -8.50 24.20 25.11
N GLY A 143 -9.64 24.45 24.47
CA GLY A 143 -10.86 24.99 25.09
C GLY A 143 -10.94 26.52 25.13
N SER A 144 -9.87 27.24 24.77
CA SER A 144 -9.87 28.70 24.74
C SER A 144 -9.00 29.28 23.62
N THR A 145 -9.38 30.45 23.14
CA THR A 145 -8.66 31.21 22.11
C THR A 145 -8.55 32.68 22.52
N THR A 146 -7.76 33.47 21.80
CA THR A 146 -7.61 34.91 22.07
C THR A 146 -8.94 35.67 22.07
N ALA A 147 -9.15 36.50 23.09
CA ALA A 147 -10.37 37.27 23.34
C ALA A 147 -10.59 38.45 22.41
N ALA A 148 -9.51 39.10 21.96
CA ALA A 148 -9.56 40.35 21.22
C ALA A 148 -8.29 40.55 20.37
N ARG A 149 -8.41 41.38 19.32
CA ARG A 149 -7.27 41.91 18.54
C ARG A 149 -6.58 43.05 19.28
N ASN A 150 -6.28 42.87 20.56
CA ASN A 150 -5.65 43.88 21.39
C ASN A 150 -4.37 43.34 22.03
N ALA A 151 -3.57 44.28 22.51
CA ALA A 151 -2.46 43.99 23.36
C ALA A 151 -2.94 43.44 24.71
N ALA A 152 -2.69 42.17 25.01
CA ALA A 152 -2.97 41.56 26.31
C ALA A 152 -1.88 40.56 26.68
N CYS A 153 -1.62 40.42 27.98
CA CYS A 153 -0.56 39.57 28.53
C CYS A 153 -1.16 38.54 29.48
N GLY A 154 -0.84 37.25 29.31
CA GLY A 154 -1.30 36.19 30.23
C GLY A 154 -0.74 36.37 31.65
N PHE A 155 0.45 36.96 31.76
CA PHE A 155 1.12 37.26 33.03
C PHE A 155 1.55 38.74 33.13
N SER A 156 0.60 39.67 33.10
CA SER A 156 0.85 41.10 33.36
C SER A 156 1.66 41.33 34.63
N ILE A 157 2.78 42.04 34.54
CA ILE A 157 3.65 42.39 35.68
C ILE A 157 2.93 43.32 36.65
N ALA A 158 2.16 44.29 36.14
CA ALA A 158 1.36 45.18 36.95
C ALA A 158 0.30 44.42 37.78
N LYS A 159 -0.24 43.32 37.25
CA LYS A 159 -1.26 42.49 37.93
C LYS A 159 -0.66 41.43 38.85
N TYR A 160 0.38 40.73 38.41
CA TYR A 160 0.91 39.54 39.08
C TYR A 160 2.27 39.74 39.77
N GLY A 161 2.83 40.95 39.70
CA GLY A 161 4.07 41.34 40.36
C GLY A 161 5.33 41.09 39.52
N PRO A 162 6.51 41.38 40.09
CA PRO A 162 7.80 41.27 39.40
C PRO A 162 8.12 39.86 38.90
N GLN A 163 8.66 39.78 37.69
CA GLN A 163 8.99 38.52 37.00
C GLN A 163 10.41 38.59 36.42
N LYS A 164 11.02 37.42 36.13
CA LYS A 164 12.40 37.31 35.63
C LYS A 164 12.60 37.86 34.23
N GLY A 165 11.56 37.78 33.41
CA GLY A 165 11.60 38.23 32.02
C GLY A 165 10.32 38.95 31.64
N SER A 166 10.43 39.82 30.65
CA SER A 166 9.31 40.47 29.97
C SER A 166 9.69 40.78 28.52
N ASP A 167 8.70 41.05 27.67
CA ASP A 167 8.95 41.74 26.41
C ASP A 167 9.30 43.21 26.69
N ALA A 168 10.51 43.43 27.20
CA ALA A 168 10.98 44.75 27.60
C ALA A 168 11.05 45.74 26.42
N GLN A 169 11.09 45.25 25.18
CA GLN A 169 11.23 46.08 24.00
C GLN A 169 9.89 46.62 23.52
N TRP A 170 8.86 45.78 23.42
CA TRP A 170 7.59 46.15 22.81
C TRP A 170 6.46 46.24 23.82
N ARG A 171 6.49 45.41 24.86
CA ARG A 171 5.38 45.22 25.81
C ARG A 171 5.91 44.97 27.22
N PRO A 172 6.49 45.98 27.90
CA PRO A 172 7.21 45.77 29.16
C PRO A 172 6.34 45.21 30.31
N ASP A 173 5.01 45.31 30.20
CA ASP A 173 4.10 44.70 31.18
C ASP A 173 3.87 43.20 30.94
N CYS A 174 4.15 42.66 29.75
CA CYS A 174 4.00 41.25 29.46
C CYS A 174 5.18 40.46 30.02
N GLY A 175 4.98 39.85 31.19
CA GLY A 175 5.98 39.03 31.85
C GLY A 175 5.98 37.58 31.38
N ASN A 176 7.07 36.86 31.64
CA ASN A 176 7.25 35.45 31.24
C ASN A 176 6.55 34.43 32.17
N GLY A 177 5.79 34.89 33.15
CA GLY A 177 5.11 34.07 34.14
C GLY A 177 6.04 33.36 35.12
N VAL A 178 7.29 33.81 35.31
CA VAL A 178 8.28 33.22 36.23
C VAL A 178 8.76 34.28 37.23
N LYS A 179 8.67 33.98 38.53
CA LYS A 179 9.09 34.86 39.62
C LYS A 179 10.61 34.83 39.82
N SER A 180 11.13 35.78 40.59
CA SER A 180 12.56 35.91 40.88
C SER A 180 13.18 34.68 41.59
N ASP A 181 12.38 33.86 42.25
CA ASP A 181 12.78 32.63 42.96
C ASP A 181 12.68 31.35 42.10
N ASP A 182 12.56 31.51 40.76
CA ASP A 182 12.37 30.41 39.79
C ASP A 182 11.02 29.69 39.88
N THR A 183 10.12 30.12 40.76
CA THR A 183 8.76 29.56 40.79
C THR A 183 7.86 30.23 39.76
N ASN A 184 6.92 29.46 39.23
CA ASN A 184 5.92 29.98 38.30
C ASN A 184 4.93 30.94 39.00
N VAL A 185 4.48 31.95 38.28
CA VAL A 185 3.22 32.64 38.59
C VAL A 185 2.08 31.64 38.40
N THR A 186 1.21 31.52 39.39
CA THR A 186 0.05 30.60 39.41
C THR A 186 -1.21 31.35 39.79
N GLY A 187 -2.37 30.83 39.38
CA GLY A 187 -3.66 31.45 39.65
C GLY A 187 -3.89 32.74 38.86
N ASN A 188 -3.21 32.93 37.73
CA ASN A 188 -3.55 33.98 36.79
C ASN A 188 -4.96 33.72 36.21
N ASP A 189 -5.64 34.79 35.82
CA ASP A 189 -6.98 34.73 35.23
C ASP A 189 -6.87 34.50 33.71
N PRO A 190 -7.32 33.34 33.18
CA PRO A 190 -7.30 33.09 31.73
C PRO A 190 -8.07 34.14 30.92
N ALA A 191 -9.06 34.81 31.52
CA ALA A 191 -9.85 35.84 30.87
C ALA A 191 -9.04 37.11 30.53
N ASP A 192 -7.82 37.26 31.07
CA ASP A 192 -6.92 38.37 30.72
C ASP A 192 -6.57 38.37 29.22
N THR A 193 -6.44 37.19 28.64
CA THR A 193 -6.09 37.01 27.22
C THR A 193 -7.15 36.29 26.42
N SER A 194 -8.08 35.58 27.06
CA SER A 194 -8.75 34.45 26.42
C SER A 194 -10.27 34.43 26.58
N VAL A 195 -10.94 33.85 25.58
CA VAL A 195 -12.36 33.49 25.60
C VAL A 195 -12.52 32.00 25.31
N ALA A 196 -13.64 31.43 25.72
CA ALA A 196 -13.95 30.03 25.44
C ALA A 196 -14.03 29.76 23.92
N ALA A 197 -13.40 28.67 23.49
CA ALA A 197 -13.47 28.15 22.13
C ALA A 197 -13.56 26.62 22.20
N GLY A 198 -14.75 26.10 21.96
CA GLY A 198 -15.03 24.66 21.96
C GLY A 198 -15.51 24.16 20.60
N PRO A 199 -16.10 22.96 20.54
CA PRO A 199 -16.51 22.30 19.30
C PRO A 199 -17.36 23.17 18.36
N GLU A 200 -18.30 23.96 18.88
CA GLU A 200 -19.14 24.86 18.07
C GLU A 200 -18.35 26.02 17.44
N PHE A 201 -17.29 26.49 18.09
CA PHE A 201 -16.39 27.49 17.51
C PHE A 201 -15.66 26.90 16.29
N THR A 202 -15.14 25.69 16.44
CA THR A 202 -14.46 24.93 15.38
C THR A 202 -15.40 24.59 14.24
N LYS A 203 -16.61 24.08 14.54
CA LYS A 203 -17.66 23.82 13.54
C LYS A 203 -17.96 25.06 12.71
N GLY A 204 -18.18 26.19 13.37
CA GLY A 204 -18.44 27.46 12.68
C GLY A 204 -17.28 27.91 11.78
N TRP A 205 -16.03 27.58 12.14
CA TRP A 205 -14.88 27.84 11.29
C TRP A 205 -14.86 26.94 10.05
N VAL A 206 -15.10 25.63 10.21
CA VAL A 206 -15.18 24.69 9.08
C VAL A 206 -16.32 25.07 8.14
N GLU A 207 -17.50 25.41 8.66
CA GLU A 207 -18.62 25.89 7.85
C GLU A 207 -18.30 27.19 7.10
N TYR A 208 -17.55 28.09 7.71
CA TYR A 208 -17.05 29.29 7.05
C TYR A 208 -16.12 28.94 5.89
N LEU A 209 -15.12 28.09 6.12
CA LEU A 209 -14.19 27.63 5.09
C LEU A 209 -14.91 26.91 3.95
N ASN A 210 -15.93 26.10 4.26
CA ASN A 210 -16.74 25.42 3.25
C ASN A 210 -17.52 26.40 2.37
N ARG A 211 -18.03 27.49 2.93
CA ARG A 211 -18.69 28.54 2.14
C ARG A 211 -17.69 29.30 1.25
N ALA A 212 -16.48 29.54 1.75
CA ALA A 212 -15.45 30.27 1.01
C ALA A 212 -14.79 29.42 -0.10
N TYR A 213 -14.53 28.14 0.16
CA TYR A 213 -13.65 27.30 -0.66
C TYR A 213 -14.28 26.00 -1.17
N GLY A 214 -15.52 25.69 -0.75
CA GLY A 214 -16.16 24.39 -0.94
C GLY A 214 -15.77 23.39 0.15
N SER A 215 -16.50 22.27 0.24
CA SER A 215 -16.14 21.15 1.13
C SER A 215 -14.82 20.49 0.70
N ALA A 216 -14.21 19.70 1.57
CA ALA A 216 -13.04 18.85 1.30
C ALA A 216 -13.18 18.03 0.00
N ASN A 217 -14.35 17.40 -0.20
CA ASN A 217 -14.64 16.62 -1.42
C ASN A 217 -14.80 17.46 -2.70
N ALA A 218 -14.94 18.78 -2.55
CA ALA A 218 -15.04 19.74 -3.65
C ALA A 218 -13.72 20.53 -3.84
N GLY A 219 -12.62 20.08 -3.23
CA GLY A 219 -11.32 20.74 -3.30
C GLY A 219 -11.14 21.89 -2.30
N GLY A 220 -11.96 21.96 -1.26
CA GLY A 220 -11.76 22.84 -0.11
C GLY A 220 -10.64 22.38 0.82
N VAL A 221 -10.60 22.94 2.04
CA VAL A 221 -9.64 22.49 3.07
C VAL A 221 -9.95 21.04 3.43
N ARG A 222 -8.94 20.17 3.28
CA ARG A 222 -9.12 18.73 3.47
C ARG A 222 -8.72 18.27 4.87
N PHE A 223 -7.64 18.80 5.43
CA PHE A 223 -6.98 18.25 6.61
C PHE A 223 -7.10 19.20 7.80
N TYR A 224 -7.47 18.66 8.97
CA TYR A 224 -7.60 19.42 10.21
C TYR A 224 -6.82 18.75 11.35
N ASN A 225 -5.78 19.42 11.84
CA ASN A 225 -5.11 19.02 13.07
C ASN A 225 -5.99 19.35 14.27
N LEU A 226 -6.19 18.38 15.16
CA LEU A 226 -6.90 18.54 16.42
C LEU A 226 -5.94 19.16 17.44
N ASP A 227 -5.73 20.47 17.29
CA ASP A 227 -4.77 21.29 18.05
C ASP A 227 -3.31 20.89 17.78
N ASN A 228 -2.40 21.18 18.71
CA ASN A 228 -0.96 20.99 18.61
C ASN A 228 -0.38 20.67 19.99
N GLU A 229 0.34 19.55 20.08
CA GLU A 229 1.10 19.12 21.26
C GLU A 229 0.31 19.20 22.57
N PRO A 230 -0.87 18.56 22.65
CA PRO A 230 -1.74 18.65 23.83
C PRO A 230 -1.07 18.15 25.11
N ASP A 231 -0.08 17.27 24.99
CA ASP A 231 0.70 16.80 26.12
C ASP A 231 1.72 17.82 26.64
N LEU A 232 1.95 18.94 25.94
CA LEU A 232 2.78 20.07 26.37
C LEU A 232 1.99 21.34 26.72
N TRP A 233 0.64 21.34 26.64
CA TRP A 233 -0.17 22.53 26.96
C TRP A 233 0.15 23.16 28.33
N PHE A 234 0.48 22.33 29.34
CA PHE A 234 0.88 22.77 30.68
C PHE A 234 2.18 23.57 30.76
N THR A 235 2.99 23.50 29.70
CA THR A 235 4.22 24.28 29.53
C THR A 235 3.95 25.42 28.55
N THR A 236 3.49 25.10 27.34
CA THR A 236 3.40 26.04 26.21
C THR A 236 2.27 27.06 26.41
N HIS A 237 1.14 26.61 26.97
CA HIS A 237 -0.07 27.41 27.18
C HIS A 237 -0.46 27.43 28.66
N ARG A 238 0.56 27.47 29.53
CA ARG A 238 0.41 27.48 31.00
C ARG A 238 -0.48 28.60 31.53
N ASP A 239 -0.60 29.70 30.79
CA ASP A 239 -1.48 30.82 31.13
C ASP A 239 -2.97 30.42 31.15
N VAL A 240 -3.38 29.43 30.36
CA VAL A 240 -4.78 28.98 30.27
C VAL A 240 -4.99 27.52 30.63
N HIS A 241 -3.96 26.70 30.48
CA HIS A 241 -4.03 25.27 30.74
C HIS A 241 -2.81 24.83 31.55
N PRO A 242 -2.69 25.21 32.84
CA PRO A 242 -1.51 24.90 33.66
C PRO A 242 -1.45 23.46 34.18
N ALA A 243 -2.53 22.69 34.05
CA ALA A 243 -2.56 21.27 34.38
C ALA A 243 -2.11 20.45 33.17
N GLY A 244 -1.49 19.29 33.37
CA GLY A 244 -1.22 18.41 32.24
C GLY A 244 -2.53 17.80 31.75
N ALA A 245 -2.75 17.77 30.43
CA ALA A 245 -3.96 17.17 29.87
C ALA A 245 -3.96 15.66 30.06
N GLY A 246 -5.06 15.12 30.57
CA GLY A 246 -5.19 13.68 30.90
C GLY A 246 -5.74 12.83 29.75
N TYR A 247 -5.74 11.50 29.93
CA TYR A 247 -6.28 10.55 28.94
C TYR A 247 -7.73 10.87 28.58
N ASP A 248 -8.61 10.95 29.59
CA ASP A 248 -10.04 11.23 29.41
C ASP A 248 -10.29 12.60 28.78
N GLU A 249 -9.54 13.63 29.17
CA GLU A 249 -9.67 14.98 28.62
C GLU A 249 -9.37 15.02 27.13
N ILE A 250 -8.27 14.39 26.70
CA ILE A 250 -7.90 14.32 25.28
C ILE A 250 -8.89 13.48 24.49
N ARG A 251 -9.41 12.38 25.05
CA ARG A 251 -10.50 11.61 24.45
C ARG A 251 -11.74 12.49 24.22
N ASP A 252 -12.24 13.12 25.28
CA ASP A 252 -13.51 13.85 25.23
C ASP A 252 -13.42 15.06 24.30
N SER A 253 -12.29 15.77 24.34
CA SER A 253 -12.03 16.92 23.46
C SER A 253 -11.86 16.50 22.00
N THR A 254 -11.20 15.37 21.75
CA THR A 254 -11.11 14.77 20.40
C THR A 254 -12.48 14.39 19.88
N TYR A 255 -13.27 13.63 20.66
CA TYR A 255 -14.61 13.21 20.28
C TYR A 255 -15.47 14.40 19.88
N ALA A 256 -15.54 15.42 20.74
CA ALA A 256 -16.40 16.56 20.52
C ALA A 256 -15.94 17.40 19.31
N THR A 257 -14.64 17.71 19.23
CA THR A 257 -14.08 18.59 18.19
C THR A 257 -14.09 17.90 16.82
N ALA A 258 -13.65 16.66 16.74
CA ALA A 258 -13.64 15.92 15.48
C ALA A 258 -15.05 15.62 14.97
N ALA A 259 -16.00 15.27 15.86
CA ALA A 259 -17.39 15.10 15.46
C ALA A 259 -17.99 16.39 14.88
N ALA A 260 -17.69 17.54 15.49
CA ALA A 260 -18.13 18.85 15.04
C ALA A 260 -17.54 19.23 13.67
N ILE A 261 -16.24 18.98 13.44
CA ILE A 261 -15.60 19.15 12.12
C ILE A 261 -16.32 18.30 11.08
N LYS A 262 -16.51 17.01 11.40
CA LYS A 262 -17.13 16.08 10.46
C LYS A 262 -18.58 16.48 10.20
N GLU A 263 -19.33 16.97 11.19
CA GLU A 263 -20.70 17.46 10.99
C GLU A 263 -20.76 18.62 9.99
N ALA A 264 -19.82 19.57 10.07
CA ALA A 264 -19.68 20.64 9.09
C ALA A 264 -19.21 20.15 7.72
N ASP A 265 -18.29 19.17 7.69
CA ASP A 265 -17.77 18.55 6.47
C ASP A 265 -17.51 17.04 6.64
N PRO A 266 -18.39 16.17 6.12
CA PRO A 266 -18.18 14.73 6.21
C PRO A 266 -16.93 14.22 5.47
N GLY A 267 -16.41 14.98 4.49
CA GLY A 267 -15.21 14.63 3.72
C GLY A 267 -13.91 15.12 4.33
N ALA A 268 -13.96 16.06 5.29
CA ALA A 268 -12.77 16.52 6.00
C ALA A 268 -12.06 15.38 6.72
N GLN A 269 -10.74 15.43 6.79
CA GLN A 269 -9.86 14.44 7.41
C GLN A 269 -9.26 15.03 8.68
N THR A 270 -9.42 14.36 9.82
CA THR A 270 -8.92 14.80 11.13
C THR A 270 -7.64 14.05 11.50
N LEU A 271 -6.69 14.80 12.05
CA LEU A 271 -5.37 14.32 12.44
C LEU A 271 -5.16 14.56 13.94
N GLY A 272 -4.81 13.52 14.69
CA GLY A 272 -4.67 13.61 16.14
C GLY A 272 -3.87 12.43 16.73
N PRO A 273 -3.35 12.55 17.97
CA PRO A 273 -3.52 13.69 18.88
C PRO A 273 -2.54 14.85 18.61
N VAL A 274 -1.66 14.75 17.62
CA VAL A 274 -0.66 15.77 17.29
C VAL A 274 0.34 15.96 18.45
N GLY A 275 0.80 14.85 19.05
CA GLY A 275 1.72 14.90 20.20
C GLY A 275 3.13 15.33 19.81
N TRP A 276 3.92 15.78 20.78
CA TRP A 276 5.25 16.37 20.51
C TRP A 276 6.34 15.35 20.14
N GLY A 277 6.20 14.08 20.51
CA GLY A 277 7.27 13.10 20.30
C GLY A 277 7.00 11.72 20.88
N LEU A 278 8.08 10.94 21.07
CA LEU A 278 8.00 9.55 21.52
C LEU A 278 7.24 9.39 22.85
N ASN A 279 7.43 10.31 23.80
CA ASN A 279 6.74 10.25 25.08
C ASN A 279 5.22 10.42 24.94
N SER A 280 4.76 11.16 23.94
CA SER A 280 3.34 11.33 23.62
C SER A 280 2.68 10.02 23.18
N LEU A 281 3.46 9.00 22.77
CA LEU A 281 2.92 7.66 22.53
C LEU A 281 2.66 6.88 23.84
N ILE A 282 3.35 7.25 24.92
CA ILE A 282 3.46 6.44 26.13
C ILE A 282 2.67 7.06 27.29
N TYR A 283 2.73 8.37 27.47
CA TYR A 283 2.24 9.11 28.63
C TYR A 283 1.34 10.28 28.21
N SER A 284 0.34 10.61 29.03
CA SER A 284 -0.43 11.84 28.88
C SER A 284 0.37 13.06 29.34
N GLY A 285 -0.11 14.26 29.01
CA GLY A 285 0.43 15.51 29.57
C GLY A 285 0.33 15.54 31.09
N LEU A 286 -0.73 14.96 31.68
CA LEU A 286 -0.91 14.87 33.14
C LEU A 286 0.19 14.04 33.80
N ASP A 287 0.50 12.87 33.23
CA ASP A 287 1.60 12.04 33.69
C ASP A 287 2.94 12.75 33.54
N GLN A 288 3.19 13.35 32.37
CA GLN A 288 4.44 14.08 32.09
C GLN A 288 4.65 15.23 33.08
N LYS A 289 3.65 16.09 33.28
CA LYS A 289 3.71 17.18 34.27
C LYS A 289 3.97 16.63 35.67
N THR A 290 3.15 15.68 36.11
CA THR A 290 3.17 15.19 37.50
C THR A 290 4.49 14.49 37.83
N CYS A 291 4.98 13.64 36.93
CA CYS A 291 6.23 12.91 37.16
C CYS A 291 7.48 13.75 36.93
N ASN A 292 7.44 14.80 36.10
CA ASN A 292 8.51 15.80 36.06
C ASN A 292 8.63 16.58 37.38
N GLU A 293 7.51 16.93 38.02
CA GLU A 293 7.50 17.64 39.31
C GLU A 293 7.92 16.74 40.47
N LYS A 294 7.48 15.47 40.49
CA LYS A 294 7.79 14.53 41.57
C LYS A 294 9.17 13.87 41.43
N GLY A 295 9.62 13.63 40.20
CA GLY A 295 10.81 12.83 39.90
C GLY A 295 10.73 11.39 40.43
N GLY A 296 11.88 10.71 40.39
CA GLY A 296 12.09 9.40 41.03
C GLY A 296 11.09 8.33 40.57
N ASP A 297 10.54 7.60 41.56
CA ASP A 297 9.69 6.42 41.34
C ASP A 297 8.37 6.70 40.63
N CYS A 298 7.98 7.98 40.41
CA CYS A 298 6.75 8.32 39.69
C CYS A 298 6.69 7.67 38.30
N TRP A 299 7.83 7.66 37.59
CA TRP A 299 7.91 7.08 36.25
C TRP A 299 7.73 5.57 36.20
N SER A 300 7.85 4.88 37.34
CA SER A 300 7.56 3.43 37.42
C SER A 300 6.07 3.13 37.40
N ASN A 301 5.22 4.07 37.84
CA ASN A 301 3.77 3.94 37.86
C ASN A 301 3.09 5.32 37.78
N PRO A 302 3.09 5.96 36.60
CA PRO A 302 2.50 7.29 36.43
C PRO A 302 1.00 7.28 36.75
N PRO A 303 0.47 8.33 37.42
CA PRO A 303 -0.85 8.30 38.03
C PRO A 303 -2.01 8.15 37.04
N ASP A 304 -1.97 8.85 35.91
CA ASP A 304 -3.03 8.82 34.90
C ASP A 304 -3.00 7.49 34.15
N ARG A 305 -1.82 7.05 33.71
CA ARG A 305 -1.62 5.69 33.18
C ARG A 305 -2.09 4.60 34.15
N ALA A 306 -1.81 4.72 35.44
CA ALA A 306 -2.27 3.78 36.46
C ALA A 306 -3.80 3.78 36.60
N ALA A 307 -4.45 4.94 36.53
CA ALA A 307 -5.90 5.07 36.51
C ALA A 307 -6.54 4.38 35.29
N HIS A 308 -5.79 4.24 34.19
CA HIS A 308 -6.18 3.56 32.95
C HIS A 308 -5.65 2.12 32.85
N GLY A 309 -5.49 1.44 33.98
CA GLY A 309 -5.12 0.02 34.02
C GLY A 309 -3.67 -0.26 33.59
N GLY A 310 -2.80 0.75 33.61
CA GLY A 310 -1.39 0.64 33.21
C GLY A 310 -1.15 0.67 31.70
N GLN A 311 -2.18 0.93 30.90
CA GLN A 311 -2.07 1.00 29.45
C GLN A 311 -1.35 2.28 29.00
N GLN A 312 -0.49 2.17 27.99
CA GLN A 312 0.15 3.34 27.39
C GLN A 312 -0.88 4.21 26.64
N PHE A 313 -0.58 5.51 26.51
CA PHE A 313 -1.51 6.48 25.96
C PHE A 313 -1.95 6.18 24.53
N ALA A 314 -1.05 5.95 23.58
CA ALA A 314 -1.42 5.77 22.17
C ALA A 314 -2.33 4.54 21.92
N PRO A 315 -2.02 3.32 22.43
CA PRO A 315 -2.96 2.20 22.34
C PRO A 315 -4.34 2.54 22.91
N TRP A 316 -4.39 3.18 24.08
CA TRP A 316 -5.65 3.56 24.72
C TRP A 316 -6.43 4.56 23.86
N TYR A 317 -5.78 5.63 23.39
CA TYR A 317 -6.38 6.68 22.56
C TYR A 317 -6.97 6.11 21.27
N LEU A 318 -6.22 5.26 20.55
CA LEU A 318 -6.69 4.60 19.33
C LEU A 318 -7.89 3.69 19.60
N GLN A 319 -7.89 2.93 20.70
CA GLN A 319 -9.03 2.11 21.12
C GLN A 319 -10.27 2.96 21.42
N GLN A 320 -10.10 4.14 22.03
CA GLN A 320 -11.20 5.08 22.23
C GLN A 320 -11.77 5.55 20.89
N MET A 321 -10.92 6.01 19.96
CA MET A 321 -11.39 6.47 18.65
C MET A 321 -12.13 5.36 17.86
N LYS A 322 -11.66 4.12 17.97
CA LYS A 322 -12.37 2.94 17.43
C LYS A 322 -13.72 2.70 18.10
N ALA A 323 -13.79 2.79 19.43
CA ALA A 323 -15.04 2.63 20.18
C ALA A 323 -16.06 3.72 19.80
N TYR A 324 -15.60 4.95 19.56
CA TYR A 324 -16.45 6.01 19.02
C TYR A 324 -17.01 5.64 17.65
N GLU A 325 -16.17 5.21 16.70
CA GLU A 325 -16.64 4.82 15.36
C GLU A 325 -17.66 3.68 15.44
N GLN A 326 -17.41 2.67 16.27
CA GLN A 326 -18.33 1.55 16.45
C GLN A 326 -19.69 1.95 17.03
N SER A 327 -19.72 2.94 17.93
CA SER A 327 -20.95 3.39 18.58
C SER A 327 -21.73 4.41 17.75
N HIS A 328 -21.06 5.19 16.90
CA HIS A 328 -21.68 6.27 16.14
C HIS A 328 -21.74 6.02 14.62
N GLY A 329 -21.12 4.94 14.13
CA GLY A 329 -21.01 4.64 12.70
C GLY A 329 -20.19 5.66 11.92
N ARG A 330 -19.27 6.37 12.59
CA ARG A 330 -18.53 7.49 12.02
C ARG A 330 -17.09 7.54 12.50
N ARG A 331 -16.14 7.49 11.56
CA ARG A 331 -14.72 7.77 11.82
C ARG A 331 -14.48 9.23 12.15
N ILE A 332 -13.81 9.46 13.29
CA ILE A 332 -13.41 10.79 13.78
C ILE A 332 -11.89 10.97 13.89
N LEU A 333 -11.12 9.93 13.58
CA LEU A 333 -9.66 10.02 13.45
C LEU A 333 -9.29 9.33 12.14
N ASP A 334 -8.83 10.12 11.17
CA ASP A 334 -8.39 9.60 9.87
C ASP A 334 -6.87 9.37 9.86
N TYR A 335 -6.09 10.23 10.53
CA TYR A 335 -4.65 10.07 10.70
C TYR A 335 -4.26 10.05 12.19
N PHE A 336 -3.49 9.05 12.57
CA PHE A 336 -2.75 9.04 13.82
C PHE A 336 -1.48 9.88 13.64
N ASP A 337 -1.43 11.02 14.31
CA ASP A 337 -0.48 12.09 14.07
C ASP A 337 0.41 12.33 15.29
N ASN A 338 1.73 12.37 15.07
CA ASN A 338 2.72 12.68 16.09
C ASN A 338 3.95 13.36 15.48
N HIS A 339 4.53 14.31 16.20
CA HIS A 339 5.77 14.97 15.81
C HIS A 339 6.98 14.08 16.10
N ILE A 340 8.13 14.38 15.50
CA ILE A 340 9.42 13.80 15.90
C ILE A 340 10.58 14.75 15.64
N TYR A 341 11.33 15.03 16.69
CA TYR A 341 12.63 15.69 16.60
C TYR A 341 13.71 14.79 17.21
N PRO A 342 14.87 14.61 16.54
CA PRO A 342 15.97 13.84 17.10
C PRO A 342 16.40 14.43 18.45
N GLN A 343 16.49 13.57 19.46
CA GLN A 343 16.79 13.94 20.84
C GLN A 343 18.31 13.98 21.13
N GLN A 344 19.10 13.57 20.15
CA GLN A 344 20.55 13.66 20.14
C GLN A 344 21.00 15.12 20.25
N SER A 345 22.03 15.37 21.09
CA SER A 345 22.55 16.70 21.32
C SER A 345 22.96 17.40 20.01
N GLY A 346 22.36 18.56 19.73
CA GLY A 346 22.70 19.39 18.59
C GLY A 346 22.14 18.94 17.23
N VAL A 347 21.55 17.74 17.12
CA VAL A 347 21.13 17.21 15.81
C VAL A 347 20.02 18.05 15.20
N SER A 348 18.93 18.32 15.94
CA SER A 348 17.80 19.14 15.46
C SER A 348 18.11 20.63 15.28
N SER A 349 19.32 21.09 15.62
CA SER A 349 19.74 22.48 15.50
C SER A 349 20.60 22.73 14.24
N GLY A 350 21.10 23.96 14.08
CA GLY A 350 22.07 24.31 13.03
C GLY A 350 23.52 23.90 13.34
N ASN A 351 23.77 23.08 14.36
CA ASN A 351 25.13 22.69 14.73
C ASN A 351 25.76 21.78 13.65
N ASP A 352 26.91 22.20 13.13
CA ASP A 352 27.62 21.60 12.01
C ASP A 352 29.00 21.04 12.42
N ASP A 353 29.27 20.83 13.71
CA ASP A 353 30.50 20.15 14.10
C ASP A 353 30.55 18.70 13.56
N PRO A 354 31.73 18.15 13.23
CA PRO A 354 31.84 16.85 12.59
C PRO A 354 31.15 15.69 13.33
N ALA A 355 31.16 15.69 14.67
CA ALA A 355 30.53 14.64 15.45
C ALA A 355 29.00 14.73 15.37
N THR A 356 28.45 15.94 15.38
CA THR A 356 27.01 16.18 15.15
C THR A 356 26.60 15.83 13.73
N GLN A 357 27.43 16.12 12.72
CA GLN A 357 27.14 15.72 11.32
C GLN A 357 27.02 14.20 11.19
N GLU A 358 28.02 13.45 11.65
CA GLU A 358 27.97 11.99 11.64
C GLU A 358 26.76 11.45 12.42
N LEU A 359 26.39 12.08 13.53
CA LEU A 359 25.25 11.69 14.37
C LEU A 359 23.92 11.98 13.68
N ARG A 360 23.81 13.12 13.00
CA ARG A 360 22.65 13.51 12.20
C ARG A 360 22.36 12.48 11.12
N LEU A 361 23.38 12.07 10.36
CA LEU A 361 23.23 11.13 9.24
C LEU A 361 22.87 9.70 9.67
N ARG A 362 23.36 9.24 10.83
CA ARG A 362 23.03 7.89 11.35
C ARG A 362 21.74 7.85 12.16
N SER A 363 21.36 8.95 12.82
CA SER A 363 20.17 9.01 13.67
C SER A 363 18.85 8.95 12.92
N THR A 364 18.82 9.17 11.60
CA THR A 364 17.62 8.95 10.76
C THR A 364 17.11 7.49 10.86
N ARG A 365 17.98 6.55 11.23
CA ARG A 365 17.64 5.15 11.51
C ARG A 365 16.58 5.00 12.60
N GLN A 366 16.46 5.96 13.52
CA GLN A 366 15.41 5.93 14.57
C GLN A 366 13.99 5.88 13.98
N LEU A 367 13.81 6.30 12.72
CA LEU A 367 12.53 6.25 12.02
C LEU A 367 12.08 4.82 11.65
N TRP A 368 12.99 3.87 11.50
CA TRP A 368 12.67 2.55 10.89
C TRP A 368 13.45 1.36 11.44
N ASP A 369 14.69 1.56 11.89
CA ASP A 369 15.61 0.46 12.16
C ASP A 369 15.39 -0.10 13.58
N PRO A 370 14.94 -1.36 13.74
CA PRO A 370 14.73 -1.97 15.04
C PRO A 370 16.04 -2.26 15.79
N THR A 371 17.19 -2.17 15.11
CA THR A 371 18.53 -2.44 15.67
C THR A 371 19.27 -1.18 16.09
N TYR A 372 18.84 0.00 15.64
CA TYR A 372 19.45 1.26 16.05
C TYR A 372 18.99 1.66 17.44
N VAL A 373 19.92 1.68 18.40
CA VAL A 373 19.69 2.24 19.73
C VAL A 373 19.88 3.74 19.66
N ASP A 374 18.84 4.50 20.01
CA ASP A 374 18.88 5.95 19.94
C ASP A 374 19.96 6.53 20.88
N GLU A 375 20.92 7.27 20.31
CA GLU A 375 22.08 7.86 21.01
C GLU A 375 21.71 9.13 21.80
N SER A 376 20.60 9.10 22.52
CA SER A 376 20.13 10.18 23.40
C SER A 376 19.71 9.63 24.77
N TRP A 377 18.99 10.44 25.55
CA TRP A 377 18.34 10.00 26.78
C TRP A 377 17.34 8.85 26.57
N ILE A 378 16.83 8.66 25.35
CA ILE A 378 15.91 7.55 25.01
C ILE A 378 16.60 6.19 25.15
N ASN A 379 17.85 6.07 24.67
CA ASN A 379 18.73 4.90 24.85
C ASN A 379 18.06 3.52 24.61
N GLN A 380 17.22 3.42 23.58
CA GLN A 380 16.54 2.20 23.16
C GLN A 380 16.13 2.29 21.67
N PRO A 381 15.80 1.17 21.01
CA PRO A 381 15.27 1.21 19.66
C PRO A 381 13.92 1.95 19.55
N VAL A 382 13.90 3.00 18.74
CA VAL A 382 12.70 3.83 18.50
C VAL A 382 11.81 3.19 17.44
N GLN A 383 12.38 2.89 16.26
CA GLN A 383 11.69 2.33 15.08
C GLN A 383 10.34 3.02 14.82
N TYR A 384 10.38 4.35 14.70
CA TYR A 384 9.21 5.21 14.91
C TYR A 384 8.02 4.91 14.00
N ILE A 385 8.23 4.83 12.68
CA ILE A 385 7.15 4.60 11.71
C ILE A 385 6.61 3.17 11.84
N PRO A 386 7.43 2.10 11.88
CA PRO A 386 6.95 0.75 12.19
C PRO A 386 6.19 0.66 13.51
N ARG A 387 6.66 1.35 14.56
CA ARG A 387 5.99 1.39 15.87
C ARG A 387 4.60 2.03 15.76
N MET A 388 4.49 3.19 15.12
CA MET A 388 3.20 3.86 14.89
C MET A 388 2.25 2.99 14.06
N ARG A 389 2.76 2.28 13.04
CA ARG A 389 1.97 1.35 12.22
C ARG A 389 1.42 0.20 13.04
N SER A 390 2.27 -0.46 13.85
CA SER A 390 1.84 -1.55 14.75
C SER A 390 0.75 -1.08 15.72
N LEU A 391 0.91 0.12 16.29
CA LEU A 391 -0.10 0.71 17.17
C LEU A 391 -1.45 0.86 16.46
N VAL A 392 -1.46 1.37 15.23
CA VAL A 392 -2.67 1.51 14.43
C VAL A 392 -3.27 0.15 14.04
N ASP A 393 -2.47 -0.78 13.53
CA ASP A 393 -2.94 -2.09 13.06
C ASP A 393 -3.56 -2.92 14.19
N GLU A 394 -3.03 -2.79 15.42
CA GLU A 394 -3.56 -3.49 16.58
C GLU A 394 -4.82 -2.81 17.15
N ASN A 395 -4.83 -1.48 17.20
CA ASN A 395 -5.80 -0.74 18.00
C ASN A 395 -6.90 -0.07 17.19
N TYR A 396 -6.60 0.41 15.98
CA TYR A 396 -7.56 1.07 15.10
C TYR A 396 -7.25 0.93 13.60
N PRO A 397 -7.39 -0.28 13.02
CA PRO A 397 -7.08 -0.55 11.61
C PRO A 397 -7.75 0.40 10.64
N GLY A 398 -7.05 0.74 9.56
CA GLY A 398 -7.51 1.66 8.52
C GLY A 398 -7.28 3.15 8.83
N THR A 399 -6.77 3.48 10.02
CA THR A 399 -6.25 4.82 10.31
C THR A 399 -4.92 5.02 9.58
N LYS A 400 -4.67 6.20 9.03
CA LYS A 400 -3.41 6.56 8.37
C LYS A 400 -2.38 7.08 9.37
N LEU A 401 -1.12 7.23 8.97
CA LEU A 401 -0.06 7.80 9.79
C LEU A 401 0.38 9.18 9.31
N ALA A 402 0.55 10.11 10.24
CA ALA A 402 1.07 11.44 9.97
C ALA A 402 2.24 11.78 10.89
N ILE A 403 3.23 12.48 10.33
CA ILE A 403 4.28 13.17 11.07
C ILE A 403 4.22 14.65 10.70
N THR A 404 3.36 15.42 11.37
CA THR A 404 3.14 16.82 10.98
C THR A 404 4.23 17.79 11.38
N GLU A 405 5.19 17.36 12.20
CA GLU A 405 6.43 18.10 12.40
C GLU A 405 7.61 17.15 12.55
N TYR A 406 8.69 17.50 11.85
CA TYR A 406 10.01 16.91 12.06
C TYR A 406 11.09 17.90 11.64
N ASN A 407 12.31 17.75 12.17
CA ASN A 407 13.51 18.41 11.63
C ASN A 407 14.80 17.74 12.10
N TRP A 408 15.66 17.38 11.15
CA TRP A 408 17.00 16.87 11.46
C TRP A 408 18.08 17.95 11.54
N GLY A 409 17.72 19.24 11.43
CA GLY A 409 18.63 20.37 11.61
C GLY A 409 19.49 20.69 10.38
N ALA A 410 20.35 21.71 10.53
CA ALA A 410 21.37 22.13 9.56
C ALA A 410 20.91 22.24 8.09
N LEU A 411 19.67 22.71 7.84
CA LEU A 411 19.10 22.79 6.49
C LEU A 411 19.85 23.74 5.55
N ASP A 412 20.66 24.66 6.08
CA ASP A 412 21.56 25.55 5.35
C ASP A 412 22.94 24.91 5.02
N HIS A 413 23.16 23.66 5.42
CA HIS A 413 24.41 22.91 5.21
C HIS A 413 24.17 21.59 4.44
N ILE A 414 25.19 21.08 3.72
CA ILE A 414 25.07 19.85 2.92
C ILE A 414 24.65 18.64 3.77
N ASP A 415 25.18 18.54 4.99
CA ASP A 415 24.84 17.49 5.96
C ASP A 415 23.34 17.40 6.26
N GLY A 416 22.67 18.54 6.50
CA GLY A 416 21.23 18.58 6.69
C GLY A 416 20.46 18.21 5.42
N ALA A 417 20.99 18.51 4.23
CA ALA A 417 20.39 18.07 2.97
C ALA A 417 20.49 16.55 2.78
N LEU A 418 21.62 15.92 3.12
CA LEU A 418 21.78 14.48 3.07
C LEU A 418 20.82 13.78 4.04
N ALA A 419 20.74 14.28 5.28
CA ALA A 419 19.79 13.77 6.27
C ALA A 419 18.34 13.94 5.78
N GLN A 420 17.99 15.11 5.21
CA GLN A 420 16.66 15.34 4.67
C GLN A 420 16.33 14.42 3.51
N ALA A 421 17.25 14.20 2.56
CA ALA A 421 17.03 13.28 1.45
C ALA A 421 16.86 11.83 1.93
N ASP A 422 17.62 11.43 2.95
CA ASP A 422 17.47 10.14 3.59
C ASP A 422 16.10 9.98 4.26
N VAL A 423 15.65 11.00 5.00
CA VAL A 423 14.33 11.03 5.65
C VAL A 423 13.19 10.93 4.62
N LEU A 424 13.25 11.67 3.51
CA LEU A 424 12.24 11.59 2.44
C LEU A 424 12.17 10.19 1.82
N GLY A 425 13.33 9.56 1.57
CA GLY A 425 13.41 8.19 1.10
C GLY A 425 12.83 7.17 2.10
N ILE A 426 13.11 7.36 3.40
CA ILE A 426 12.57 6.52 4.48
C ILE A 426 11.04 6.64 4.53
N PHE A 427 10.48 7.85 4.47
CA PHE A 427 9.02 8.03 4.51
C PHE A 427 8.32 7.28 3.38
N GLY A 428 8.83 7.40 2.16
CA GLY A 428 8.27 6.68 1.01
C GLY A 428 8.45 5.16 1.11
N ARG A 429 9.53 4.66 1.71
CA ARG A 429 9.77 3.21 1.87
C ARG A 429 8.95 2.58 3.01
N GLU A 430 8.73 3.32 4.10
CA GLU A 430 8.02 2.86 5.30
C GLU A 430 6.50 3.10 5.23
N ASP A 431 5.98 3.37 4.03
CA ASP A 431 4.55 3.56 3.75
C ASP A 431 3.90 4.68 4.58
N LEU A 432 4.67 5.71 4.99
CA LEU A 432 4.10 6.84 5.73
C LEU A 432 3.09 7.58 4.86
N ASP A 433 1.93 7.97 5.42
CA ASP A 433 0.89 8.59 4.61
C ASP A 433 1.07 10.10 4.47
N LEU A 434 1.62 10.80 5.48
CA LEU A 434 1.75 12.26 5.47
C LEU A 434 2.92 12.71 6.34
N ALA A 435 3.69 13.69 5.86
CA ALA A 435 4.71 14.35 6.67
C ALA A 435 4.88 15.82 6.30
N THR A 436 5.19 16.67 7.29
CA THR A 436 5.52 18.08 7.05
C THR A 436 6.77 18.52 7.82
N LEU A 437 7.81 18.94 7.08
CA LEU A 437 9.05 19.50 7.66
C LEU A 437 8.76 20.79 8.45
N TRP A 438 9.39 20.96 9.60
CA TRP A 438 9.32 22.19 10.42
C TRP A 438 10.71 22.74 10.70
N SER A 439 11.12 23.97 10.43
CA SER A 439 10.55 25.07 9.67
C SER A 439 11.04 25.03 8.21
N PRO A 440 10.45 25.78 7.27
CA PRO A 440 10.81 25.66 5.86
C PRO A 440 12.24 26.17 5.59
N PRO A 441 13.04 25.46 4.76
CA PRO A 441 14.31 26.00 4.27
C PRO A 441 14.06 27.17 3.31
N LYS A 442 15.02 28.07 3.16
CA LYS A 442 14.99 29.02 2.04
C LYS A 442 15.16 28.26 0.74
N SER A 443 14.68 28.82 -0.36
CA SER A 443 14.83 28.21 -1.68
C SER A 443 16.30 27.96 -2.08
N THR A 444 17.24 28.71 -1.52
CA THR A 444 18.69 28.57 -1.77
C THR A 444 19.39 27.61 -0.83
N ASP A 445 18.75 27.18 0.25
CA ASP A 445 19.39 26.35 1.27
C ASP A 445 19.49 24.90 0.77
N PRO A 446 20.57 24.16 1.10
CA PRO A 446 20.73 22.75 0.75
C PRO A 446 19.53 21.85 1.09
N GLY A 447 18.83 22.10 2.20
CA GLY A 447 17.62 21.38 2.57
C GLY A 447 16.51 21.48 1.51
N ALA A 448 16.39 22.60 0.80
CA ALA A 448 15.44 22.72 -0.32
C ALA A 448 15.86 21.88 -1.53
N TYR A 449 17.17 21.69 -1.76
CA TYR A 449 17.67 20.82 -2.81
C TYR A 449 17.39 19.34 -2.54
N ALA A 450 17.35 18.91 -1.28
CA ALA A 450 16.89 17.57 -0.93
C ALA A 450 15.45 17.32 -1.44
N PHE A 451 14.52 18.27 -1.26
CA PHE A 451 13.19 18.18 -1.84
C PHE A 451 13.21 18.23 -3.37
N ARG A 452 14.04 19.09 -3.98
CA ARG A 452 14.19 19.14 -5.44
C ARG A 452 14.64 17.80 -6.00
N MET A 453 15.55 17.07 -5.35
CA MET A 453 15.97 15.74 -5.81
C MET A 453 14.78 14.77 -5.93
N PHE A 454 13.80 14.84 -5.02
CA PHE A 454 12.59 14.00 -5.07
C PHE A 454 11.47 14.57 -5.95
N ARG A 455 11.39 15.89 -6.13
CA ARG A 455 10.18 16.56 -6.63
C ARG A 455 10.40 17.47 -7.83
N ASN A 456 11.63 17.82 -8.19
CA ASN A 456 11.94 18.70 -9.31
C ASN A 456 13.44 18.63 -9.70
N TYR A 457 14.00 17.43 -9.87
CA TYR A 457 15.47 17.25 -9.97
C TYR A 457 16.06 17.85 -11.26
N ASP A 458 15.23 18.03 -12.29
CA ASP A 458 15.61 18.56 -13.60
C ASP A 458 15.14 20.01 -13.82
N GLY A 459 14.49 20.62 -12.84
CA GLY A 459 13.88 21.95 -12.94
C GLY A 459 12.62 22.03 -13.81
N ASN A 460 12.19 20.92 -14.42
CA ASN A 460 11.03 20.81 -15.32
C ASN A 460 9.93 19.90 -14.77
N GLY A 461 10.04 19.49 -13.52
CA GLY A 461 9.09 18.64 -12.85
C GLY A 461 9.39 17.14 -12.96
N GLY A 462 10.62 16.74 -13.27
CA GLY A 462 11.12 15.40 -12.98
C GLY A 462 11.01 15.11 -11.48
N ALA A 463 10.38 14.00 -11.13
CA ALA A 463 10.17 13.58 -9.75
C ALA A 463 10.54 12.12 -9.56
N PHE A 464 10.88 11.76 -8.33
CA PHE A 464 11.01 10.37 -7.90
C PHE A 464 9.69 9.62 -8.17
N GLY A 465 9.78 8.30 -8.35
CA GLY A 465 8.62 7.44 -8.58
C GLY A 465 7.63 7.44 -7.40
N ASP A 466 6.41 7.02 -7.71
CA ASP A 466 5.23 6.99 -6.84
C ASP A 466 4.81 5.57 -6.44
N THR A 467 5.44 4.54 -7.01
CA THR A 467 5.35 3.17 -6.51
C THR A 467 6.71 2.73 -5.97
N ALA A 468 6.88 2.69 -4.65
CA ALA A 468 8.09 2.17 -4.02
C ALA A 468 8.39 0.74 -4.50
N VAL A 469 9.66 0.38 -4.60
CA VAL A 469 10.12 -1.00 -4.84
C VAL A 469 11.22 -1.35 -3.85
N GLN A 470 11.51 -2.64 -3.69
CA GLN A 470 12.57 -3.07 -2.79
C GLN A 470 13.93 -2.51 -3.23
N ALA A 471 14.55 -1.72 -2.35
CA ALA A 471 15.93 -1.27 -2.46
C ALA A 471 16.68 -1.60 -1.16
N ALA A 472 17.92 -2.06 -1.26
CA ALA A 472 18.74 -2.43 -0.12
C ALA A 472 20.20 -2.07 -0.35
N SER A 473 20.81 -1.45 0.67
CA SER A 473 22.25 -1.26 0.76
C SER A 473 22.85 -2.30 1.71
N ALA A 474 24.03 -2.81 1.39
CA ALA A 474 24.78 -3.64 2.34
C ALA A 474 25.29 -2.84 3.55
N ASP A 475 25.34 -1.50 3.46
CA ASP A 475 25.70 -0.60 4.56
C ASP A 475 25.00 0.76 4.34
N GLN A 476 23.76 0.86 4.84
CA GLN A 476 22.88 2.03 4.69
C GLN A 476 23.35 3.25 5.51
N GLU A 477 24.28 3.06 6.44
CA GLU A 477 24.93 4.17 7.15
C GLU A 477 25.91 4.92 6.24
N LYS A 478 26.50 4.25 5.25
CA LYS A 478 27.40 4.88 4.27
C LYS A 478 26.69 5.32 3.00
N LEU A 479 26.02 4.37 2.33
CA LEU A 479 25.23 4.64 1.12
C LEU A 479 23.79 4.21 1.39
N SER A 480 22.87 5.16 1.55
CA SER A 480 21.45 4.81 1.54
C SER A 480 20.92 4.78 0.11
N VAL A 481 19.96 3.89 -0.14
CA VAL A 481 19.35 3.69 -1.46
C VAL A 481 17.84 3.55 -1.32
N TYR A 482 17.11 4.26 -2.17
CA TYR A 482 15.66 4.21 -2.29
C TYR A 482 15.32 4.07 -3.76
N ALA A 483 14.32 3.26 -4.09
CA ALA A 483 13.89 3.10 -5.47
C ALA A 483 12.38 3.08 -5.60
N ALA A 484 11.88 3.64 -6.68
CA ALA A 484 10.47 3.65 -7.01
C ALA A 484 10.27 3.60 -8.53
N GLU A 485 9.18 2.97 -8.94
CA GLU A 485 8.67 3.08 -10.30
C GLU A 485 7.75 4.29 -10.40
N ARG A 486 7.91 5.06 -11.47
CA ARG A 486 7.08 6.23 -11.75
C ARG A 486 5.94 5.85 -12.68
N ASP A 487 4.70 6.07 -12.27
CA ASP A 487 3.51 5.65 -13.02
C ASP A 487 3.35 6.37 -14.36
N SER A 488 3.82 7.61 -14.46
CA SER A 488 3.63 8.44 -15.67
C SER A 488 4.38 7.94 -16.90
N ASP A 489 5.53 7.29 -16.71
CA ASP A 489 6.42 6.85 -17.79
C ASP A 489 7.09 5.50 -17.54
N HIS A 490 6.74 4.82 -16.45
CA HIS A 490 7.32 3.56 -15.99
C HIS A 490 8.84 3.59 -15.80
N ALA A 491 9.45 4.77 -15.65
CA ALA A 491 10.86 4.86 -15.28
C ALA A 491 11.08 4.25 -13.89
N LEU A 492 12.23 3.61 -13.69
CA LEU A 492 12.70 3.25 -12.35
C LEU A 492 13.65 4.34 -11.88
N THR A 493 13.26 5.06 -10.85
CA THR A 493 14.09 6.05 -10.18
C THR A 493 14.85 5.39 -9.04
N VAL A 494 16.16 5.62 -8.95
CA VAL A 494 17.02 5.11 -7.89
C VAL A 494 17.79 6.28 -7.26
N MET A 495 17.40 6.64 -6.05
CA MET A 495 18.01 7.68 -5.25
C MET A 495 19.11 7.06 -4.37
N VAL A 496 20.33 7.57 -4.46
CA VAL A 496 21.46 7.14 -3.62
C VAL A 496 22.04 8.33 -2.88
N VAL A 497 22.20 8.21 -1.56
CA VAL A 497 22.82 9.25 -0.71
C VAL A 497 24.15 8.73 -0.17
N ASN A 498 25.26 9.36 -0.54
CA ASN A 498 26.55 9.11 0.08
C ASN A 498 26.71 10.00 1.32
N LYS A 499 26.71 9.36 2.49
CA LYS A 499 26.79 9.98 3.82
C LYS A 499 28.22 10.06 4.36
N THR A 500 29.22 9.73 3.54
CA THR A 500 30.62 9.71 3.97
C THR A 500 31.38 10.92 3.41
N THR A 501 32.46 11.27 4.10
CA THR A 501 33.39 12.33 3.69
C THR A 501 34.31 11.93 2.52
N GLY A 502 34.23 10.68 2.07
CA GLY A 502 35.03 10.13 0.97
C GLY A 502 34.18 9.60 -0.19
N ASP A 503 34.79 9.54 -1.36
CA ASP A 503 34.17 8.95 -2.54
C ASP A 503 34.08 7.42 -2.37
N LEU A 504 32.93 6.84 -2.72
CA LEU A 504 32.68 5.40 -2.64
C LEU A 504 32.35 4.84 -4.01
N THR A 505 33.07 3.80 -4.44
CA THR A 505 32.76 3.06 -5.66
C THR A 505 31.98 1.79 -5.32
N ALA A 506 30.73 1.70 -5.76
CA ALA A 506 29.84 0.61 -5.39
C ALA A 506 29.11 0.02 -6.62
N PRO A 507 28.85 -1.30 -6.62
CA PRO A 507 27.98 -1.92 -7.61
C PRO A 507 26.51 -1.66 -7.28
N VAL A 508 25.73 -1.32 -8.30
CA VAL A 508 24.28 -1.21 -8.30
C VAL A 508 23.71 -2.31 -9.18
N SER A 509 22.88 -3.17 -8.60
CA SER A 509 22.18 -4.23 -9.33
C SER A 509 20.69 -3.95 -9.37
N VAL A 510 20.09 -4.03 -10.56
CA VAL A 510 18.65 -3.89 -10.78
C VAL A 510 18.10 -5.21 -11.33
N THR A 511 17.17 -5.81 -10.61
CA THR A 511 16.49 -7.05 -11.00
C THR A 511 15.00 -6.81 -11.25
N GLY A 512 14.34 -7.76 -11.92
CA GLY A 512 12.89 -7.68 -12.17
C GLY A 512 12.50 -6.79 -13.35
N ARG A 513 13.47 -6.29 -14.12
CA ARG A 513 13.27 -5.53 -15.36
C ARG A 513 14.03 -6.17 -16.53
N THR A 514 13.34 -6.33 -17.65
CA THR A 514 13.89 -6.80 -18.93
C THR A 514 13.86 -5.69 -19.97
N GLY A 515 14.80 -5.72 -20.93
CA GLY A 515 14.85 -4.71 -21.99
C GLY A 515 15.09 -3.29 -21.48
N LEU A 516 15.81 -3.15 -20.36
CA LEU A 516 16.31 -1.85 -19.90
C LEU A 516 17.13 -1.18 -21.00
N ALA A 517 17.00 0.15 -21.11
CA ALA A 517 17.82 0.94 -22.00
C ALA A 517 19.33 0.71 -21.73
N GLY A 518 20.18 1.05 -22.69
CA GLY A 518 21.63 0.89 -22.53
C GLY A 518 22.26 1.86 -21.52
N SER A 519 21.51 2.83 -21.01
CA SER A 519 21.97 3.83 -20.05
C SER A 519 20.85 4.37 -19.14
N ALA A 520 21.24 4.95 -18.01
CA ALA A 520 20.39 5.70 -17.09
C ALA A 520 20.80 7.18 -17.07
N GLN A 521 19.84 8.10 -17.04
CA GLN A 521 20.14 9.52 -16.80
C GLN A 521 20.60 9.71 -15.35
N VAL A 522 21.45 10.71 -15.12
CA VAL A 522 22.06 10.95 -13.80
C VAL A 522 21.92 12.39 -13.39
N TYR A 523 21.23 12.63 -12.28
CA TYR A 523 21.11 13.94 -11.66
C TYR A 523 21.79 13.92 -10.30
N ARG A 524 22.65 14.88 -10.00
CA ARG A 524 23.41 14.92 -8.75
C ARG A 524 23.37 16.29 -8.10
N TYR A 525 23.18 16.28 -6.78
CA TYR A 525 23.43 17.39 -5.88
C TYR A 525 24.48 16.97 -4.84
N GLY A 526 25.40 17.83 -4.44
CA GLY A 526 26.43 17.44 -3.49
C GLY A 526 27.33 18.59 -3.04
N GLN A 527 28.24 18.30 -2.12
CA GLN A 527 29.18 19.29 -1.58
C GLN A 527 30.13 19.89 -2.65
N ASP A 528 30.26 19.24 -3.81
CA ASP A 528 31.05 19.74 -4.94
C ASP A 528 30.41 20.97 -5.60
N ASP A 529 29.07 21.07 -5.56
CA ASP A 529 28.32 22.27 -5.93
C ASP A 529 26.98 22.33 -5.17
N VAL A 530 26.98 23.04 -4.05
CA VAL A 530 25.77 23.21 -3.22
C VAL A 530 24.75 24.20 -3.79
N THR A 531 25.01 24.77 -4.97
CA THR A 531 24.16 25.82 -5.57
C THR A 531 23.28 25.33 -6.72
N SER A 532 23.45 24.10 -7.20
CA SER A 532 22.63 23.57 -8.29
C SER A 532 22.65 22.05 -8.38
N ILE A 533 21.58 21.48 -8.95
CA ILE A 533 21.55 20.07 -9.38
C ILE A 533 22.20 19.98 -10.77
N LYS A 534 23.12 19.04 -10.96
CA LYS A 534 23.77 18.78 -12.24
C LYS A 534 23.13 17.59 -12.94
N HIS A 535 22.78 17.77 -14.20
CA HIS A 535 22.56 16.65 -15.13
C HIS A 535 23.93 16.21 -15.67
N LEU A 536 24.37 15.02 -15.30
CA LEU A 536 25.68 14.46 -15.66
C LEU A 536 25.56 13.61 -16.93
N ALA A 537 26.68 13.05 -17.39
CA ALA A 537 26.66 12.06 -18.45
C ALA A 537 25.88 10.81 -18.02
N ASP A 538 25.07 10.27 -18.94
CA ASP A 538 24.31 9.04 -18.70
C ASP A 538 25.22 7.88 -18.25
N GLN A 539 24.77 7.13 -17.25
CA GLN A 539 25.44 5.96 -16.71
C GLN A 539 25.13 4.73 -17.57
N PRO A 540 26.12 4.10 -18.25
CA PRO A 540 25.88 2.89 -19.01
C PRO A 540 25.41 1.73 -18.12
N LEU A 541 24.45 0.95 -18.61
CA LEU A 541 23.89 -0.23 -17.96
C LEU A 541 24.44 -1.50 -18.61
N THR A 542 24.90 -2.45 -17.80
CA THR A 542 25.37 -3.78 -18.23
C THR A 542 24.63 -4.85 -17.43
N ASN A 543 23.91 -5.75 -18.10
CA ASN A 543 23.15 -6.85 -17.48
C ASN A 543 22.21 -6.39 -16.34
N GLY A 544 21.53 -5.25 -16.52
CA GLY A 544 20.62 -4.72 -15.49
C GLY A 544 21.34 -4.10 -14.30
N GLY A 545 22.61 -3.73 -14.39
CA GLY A 545 23.31 -3.03 -13.31
C GLY A 545 24.47 -2.18 -13.82
N PHE A 546 25.20 -1.58 -12.89
CA PHE A 546 26.40 -0.79 -13.16
C PHE A 546 27.27 -0.71 -11.91
N THR A 547 28.54 -0.36 -12.07
CA THR A 547 29.42 0.03 -10.96
C THR A 547 29.83 1.47 -11.22
N THR A 548 29.72 2.32 -10.21
CA THR A 548 30.03 3.74 -10.33
C THR A 548 30.53 4.32 -9.01
N THR A 549 31.12 5.51 -9.09
CA THR A 549 31.63 6.24 -7.94
C THR A 549 30.61 7.30 -7.50
N PHE A 550 30.20 7.21 -6.25
CA PHE A 550 29.36 8.18 -5.56
C PHE A 550 30.26 9.17 -4.82
N PRO A 551 30.30 10.45 -5.21
CA PRO A 551 31.13 11.44 -4.52
C PRO A 551 30.75 11.57 -3.05
N ALA A 552 31.72 11.92 -2.22
CA ALA A 552 31.50 12.27 -0.82
C ALA A 552 30.37 13.30 -0.67
N TYR A 553 29.51 13.14 0.35
CA TYR A 553 28.39 14.02 0.65
C TYR A 553 27.57 14.45 -0.59
N SER A 554 26.94 13.46 -1.21
CA SER A 554 26.13 13.67 -2.42
C SER A 554 24.81 12.90 -2.40
N ILE A 555 23.85 13.43 -3.15
CA ILE A 555 22.55 12.83 -3.45
C ILE A 555 22.51 12.65 -4.97
N THR A 556 22.37 11.41 -5.43
CA THR A 556 22.37 11.08 -6.86
C THR A 556 21.10 10.31 -7.21
N GLU A 557 20.35 10.84 -8.16
CA GLU A 557 19.16 10.23 -8.74
C GLU A 557 19.55 9.61 -10.09
N TYR A 558 19.32 8.30 -10.24
CA TYR A 558 19.41 7.59 -11.51
C TYR A 558 18.00 7.37 -12.05
N VAL A 559 17.76 7.83 -13.27
CA VAL A 559 16.49 7.61 -13.97
C VAL A 559 16.73 6.56 -15.05
N LEU A 560 16.34 5.32 -14.75
CA LEU A 560 16.36 4.22 -15.70
C LEU A 560 15.05 4.32 -16.50
N PRO A 561 15.09 4.53 -17.83
CA PRO A 561 13.89 4.58 -18.65
C PRO A 561 13.01 3.33 -18.52
N ALA A 562 11.77 3.41 -19.01
CA ALA A 562 10.87 2.27 -19.07
C ALA A 562 11.59 1.02 -19.62
N GLY A 563 11.76 0.02 -18.75
CA GLY A 563 11.99 -1.35 -19.17
C GLY A 563 10.66 -2.07 -19.25
N SER A 564 10.64 -3.25 -19.84
CA SER A 564 9.54 -4.19 -19.61
C SER A 564 9.70 -4.82 -18.21
N SER A 565 8.67 -4.84 -17.38
CA SER A 565 8.69 -5.61 -16.13
C SER A 565 8.80 -7.10 -16.47
N GLU A 566 9.71 -7.85 -15.83
CA GLU A 566 9.76 -9.29 -16.05
C GLU A 566 8.49 -9.94 -15.46
N ALA A 567 7.63 -10.48 -16.32
CA ALA A 567 6.36 -11.03 -15.91
C ALA A 567 6.56 -12.38 -15.18
N LYS A 568 6.49 -12.39 -13.84
CA LYS A 568 6.67 -13.59 -13.01
C LYS A 568 5.41 -14.48 -13.00
N PRO A 569 5.48 -15.77 -13.37
CA PRO A 569 4.32 -16.68 -13.31
C PRO A 569 3.88 -16.96 -11.86
N PRO A 570 2.69 -17.54 -11.63
CA PRO A 570 2.27 -17.98 -10.30
C PRO A 570 3.21 -19.00 -9.66
N THR A 571 3.20 -19.12 -8.33
CA THR A 571 3.95 -20.18 -7.63
C THR A 571 3.35 -21.56 -7.88
N ALA A 572 4.12 -22.63 -7.63
CA ALA A 572 3.59 -24.00 -7.74
C ALA A 572 2.44 -24.23 -6.74
N PRO A 573 1.34 -24.90 -7.13
CA PRO A 573 0.31 -25.32 -6.19
C PRO A 573 0.88 -26.29 -5.14
N GLY A 574 0.25 -26.38 -3.98
CA GLY A 574 0.59 -27.37 -2.97
C GLY A 574 0.41 -28.81 -3.49
N THR A 575 1.09 -29.78 -2.88
CA THR A 575 0.93 -31.19 -3.24
C THR A 575 -0.54 -31.62 -3.11
N PRO A 576 -1.17 -32.13 -4.19
CA PRO A 576 -2.57 -32.52 -4.15
C PRO A 576 -2.77 -33.72 -3.22
N THR A 577 -3.96 -33.78 -2.62
CA THR A 577 -4.45 -34.93 -1.84
C THR A 577 -5.66 -35.53 -2.56
N ALA A 578 -5.80 -36.86 -2.52
CA ALA A 578 -6.89 -37.57 -3.19
C ALA A 578 -7.93 -38.06 -2.18
N THR A 579 -9.20 -37.80 -2.48
CA THR A 579 -10.38 -38.25 -1.71
C THR A 579 -11.45 -38.80 -2.66
N ALA A 580 -12.49 -39.42 -2.08
CA ALA A 580 -13.63 -39.97 -2.84
C ALA A 580 -13.19 -40.85 -4.04
N VAL A 581 -12.18 -41.71 -3.83
CA VAL A 581 -11.60 -42.57 -4.85
C VAL A 581 -12.55 -43.72 -5.16
N GLY A 582 -13.27 -43.59 -6.27
CA GLY A 582 -14.18 -44.60 -6.81
C GLY A 582 -13.51 -45.49 -7.86
N PRO A 583 -14.26 -46.40 -8.50
CA PRO A 583 -13.74 -47.24 -9.57
C PRO A 583 -13.42 -46.46 -10.85
N ASP A 584 -14.01 -45.27 -11.03
CA ASP A 584 -13.95 -44.47 -12.25
C ASP A 584 -13.62 -42.99 -12.04
N ARG A 585 -13.35 -42.57 -10.80
CA ARG A 585 -13.13 -41.17 -10.44
C ARG A 585 -12.30 -41.00 -9.17
N ALA A 586 -11.74 -39.80 -9.01
CA ALA A 586 -11.14 -39.34 -7.76
C ALA A 586 -11.28 -37.82 -7.64
N THR A 587 -11.39 -37.28 -6.42
CA THR A 587 -11.38 -35.83 -6.17
C THR A 587 -10.03 -35.42 -5.59
N LEU A 588 -9.36 -34.49 -6.26
CA LEU A 588 -8.08 -33.93 -5.85
C LEU A 588 -8.28 -32.55 -5.22
N SER A 589 -7.60 -32.26 -4.12
CA SER A 589 -7.57 -30.92 -3.50
C SER A 589 -6.16 -30.51 -3.13
N TRP A 590 -5.82 -29.22 -3.27
CA TRP A 590 -4.47 -28.68 -3.07
C TRP A 590 -4.49 -27.31 -2.37
N ALA A 591 -3.32 -26.86 -1.90
CA ALA A 591 -3.14 -25.47 -1.43
C ALA A 591 -2.96 -24.52 -2.63
N ALA A 592 -3.54 -23.32 -2.54
CA ALA A 592 -3.52 -22.33 -3.62
C ALA A 592 -2.10 -21.83 -3.95
N SER A 593 -1.89 -21.49 -5.22
CA SER A 593 -0.73 -20.74 -5.68
C SER A 593 -0.83 -19.27 -5.29
N THR A 594 0.30 -18.64 -5.00
CA THR A 594 0.43 -17.18 -4.91
C THR A 594 0.52 -16.61 -6.32
N ALA A 595 -0.23 -15.54 -6.60
CA ALA A 595 -0.16 -14.82 -7.86
C ALA A 595 1.28 -14.29 -8.09
N GLY A 596 1.72 -14.33 -9.35
CA GLY A 596 2.90 -13.60 -9.80
C GLY A 596 2.50 -12.20 -10.25
N SER A 597 2.89 -11.79 -11.45
CA SER A 597 2.51 -10.48 -12.02
C SER A 597 1.04 -10.38 -12.48
N SER A 598 0.27 -11.46 -12.41
CA SER A 598 -1.16 -11.47 -12.74
C SER A 598 -1.93 -12.43 -11.82
N PRO A 599 -3.21 -12.16 -11.50
CA PRO A 599 -4.03 -13.05 -10.68
C PRO A 599 -4.09 -14.46 -11.25
N VAL A 600 -4.13 -15.47 -10.37
CA VAL A 600 -4.36 -16.85 -10.80
C VAL A 600 -5.77 -16.94 -11.40
N ALA A 601 -5.86 -17.41 -12.64
CA ALA A 601 -7.11 -17.58 -13.37
C ALA A 601 -7.67 -19.00 -13.23
N SER A 602 -6.82 -20.03 -13.27
CA SER A 602 -7.26 -21.43 -13.23
C SER A 602 -6.18 -22.39 -12.72
N TYR A 603 -6.60 -23.59 -12.37
CA TYR A 603 -5.74 -24.74 -12.07
C TYR A 603 -6.01 -25.88 -13.06
N GLN A 604 -4.96 -26.49 -13.56
CA GLN A 604 -4.98 -27.58 -14.54
C GLN A 604 -4.37 -28.84 -13.93
N VAL A 605 -5.13 -29.93 -13.93
CA VAL A 605 -4.74 -31.24 -13.41
C VAL A 605 -4.22 -32.10 -14.55
N TYR A 606 -3.07 -32.73 -14.36
CA TYR A 606 -2.44 -33.63 -15.33
C TYR A 606 -2.27 -35.03 -14.75
N SER A 607 -2.47 -36.06 -15.58
CA SER A 607 -2.17 -37.47 -15.24
C SER A 607 -0.85 -37.94 -15.87
N GLY A 608 -0.03 -38.64 -15.11
CA GLY A 608 1.23 -39.27 -15.55
C GLY A 608 2.49 -38.43 -15.30
N ASP A 609 3.66 -39.07 -15.50
CA ASP A 609 4.97 -38.43 -15.48
C ASP A 609 5.94 -39.10 -16.49
N PRO A 610 6.40 -38.40 -17.55
CA PRO A 610 5.95 -37.07 -17.98
C PRO A 610 4.52 -37.13 -18.51
N ALA A 611 3.75 -36.04 -18.29
CA ALA A 611 2.33 -35.97 -18.61
C ALA A 611 2.02 -36.07 -20.12
N GLY A 612 0.80 -36.52 -20.44
CA GLY A 612 0.18 -36.29 -21.75
C GLY A 612 -0.12 -34.80 -21.99
N SER A 613 -0.29 -34.42 -23.26
CA SER A 613 -0.32 -33.02 -23.71
C SER A 613 -1.56 -32.20 -23.28
N ALA A 614 -2.59 -32.81 -22.70
CA ALA A 614 -3.83 -32.14 -22.31
C ALA A 614 -4.18 -32.38 -20.82
N PRO A 615 -4.72 -31.39 -20.11
CA PRO A 615 -5.17 -31.56 -18.73
C PRO A 615 -6.38 -32.51 -18.67
N VAL A 616 -6.43 -33.34 -17.63
CA VAL A 616 -7.56 -34.24 -17.35
C VAL A 616 -8.70 -33.54 -16.59
N ALA A 617 -8.44 -32.37 -16.01
CA ALA A 617 -9.42 -31.47 -15.44
C ALA A 617 -8.87 -30.04 -15.38
N THR A 618 -9.74 -29.04 -15.49
CA THR A 618 -9.42 -27.62 -15.30
C THR A 618 -10.51 -27.00 -14.42
N VAL A 619 -10.11 -26.17 -13.46
CA VAL A 619 -11.03 -25.41 -12.61
C VAL A 619 -10.60 -23.96 -12.52
N ASP A 620 -11.56 -23.03 -12.54
CA ASP A 620 -11.28 -21.60 -12.39
C ASP A 620 -10.96 -21.26 -10.92
N ALA A 621 -10.02 -20.33 -10.72
CA ALA A 621 -9.74 -19.80 -9.39
C ALA A 621 -10.97 -19.04 -8.84
N PRO A 622 -11.22 -19.03 -7.51
CA PRO A 622 -10.34 -19.50 -6.44
C PRO A 622 -10.50 -20.98 -6.06
N ALA A 623 -11.19 -21.80 -6.85
CA ALA A 623 -11.38 -23.21 -6.51
C ALA A 623 -10.04 -23.99 -6.53
N THR A 624 -9.76 -24.72 -5.45
CA THR A 624 -8.54 -25.53 -5.29
C THR A 624 -8.85 -27.03 -5.19
N SER A 625 -9.91 -27.46 -5.86
CA SER A 625 -10.35 -28.85 -5.90
C SER A 625 -10.92 -29.21 -7.27
N ALA A 626 -10.66 -30.41 -7.76
CA ALA A 626 -11.19 -30.94 -9.02
C ALA A 626 -11.48 -32.44 -8.94
N THR A 627 -12.61 -32.87 -9.50
CA THR A 627 -12.93 -34.30 -9.68
C THR A 627 -12.46 -34.76 -11.06
N VAL A 628 -11.56 -35.74 -11.08
CA VAL A 628 -11.12 -36.43 -12.29
C VAL A 628 -12.00 -37.66 -12.51
N THR A 629 -12.58 -37.80 -13.69
CA THR A 629 -13.48 -38.91 -14.08
C THR A 629 -12.91 -39.72 -15.24
N GLY A 630 -13.51 -40.87 -15.56
CA GLY A 630 -13.07 -41.72 -16.68
C GLY A 630 -11.82 -42.56 -16.35
N LEU A 631 -11.55 -42.76 -15.06
CA LEU A 631 -10.45 -43.62 -14.61
C LEU A 631 -10.81 -45.10 -14.79
N ALA A 632 -9.82 -45.94 -15.00
CA ALA A 632 -10.00 -47.39 -15.03
C ALA A 632 -10.04 -47.94 -13.60
N PRO A 633 -10.90 -48.94 -13.28
CA PRO A 633 -10.93 -49.60 -11.98
C PRO A 633 -9.61 -50.30 -11.63
N SER A 634 -9.31 -50.44 -10.34
CA SER A 634 -8.10 -51.11 -9.83
C SER A 634 -6.78 -50.64 -10.48
N THR A 635 -6.72 -49.39 -10.91
CA THR A 635 -5.61 -48.83 -11.70
C THR A 635 -4.92 -47.73 -10.93
N ALA A 636 -3.58 -47.77 -10.91
CA ALA A 636 -2.78 -46.74 -10.28
C ALA A 636 -2.61 -45.52 -11.19
N TYR A 637 -2.90 -44.34 -10.66
CA TYR A 637 -2.72 -43.05 -11.32
C TYR A 637 -1.78 -42.16 -10.51
N THR A 638 -1.00 -41.35 -11.23
CA THR A 638 -0.19 -40.27 -10.66
C THR A 638 -0.73 -38.95 -11.19
N PHE A 639 -0.99 -37.97 -10.33
CA PHE A 639 -1.49 -36.65 -10.71
C PHE A 639 -0.58 -35.52 -10.22
N ARG A 640 -0.60 -34.40 -10.94
CA ARG A 640 0.01 -33.12 -10.55
C ARG A 640 -0.87 -31.95 -10.99
N VAL A 641 -0.68 -30.80 -10.38
CA VAL A 641 -1.46 -29.58 -10.65
C VAL A 641 -0.55 -28.44 -11.07
N VAL A 642 -1.00 -27.64 -12.04
CA VAL A 642 -0.34 -26.41 -12.51
C VAL A 642 -1.33 -25.26 -12.41
N ALA A 643 -0.92 -24.11 -11.91
CA ALA A 643 -1.72 -22.89 -11.95
C ALA A 643 -1.46 -22.11 -13.24
N LYS A 644 -2.49 -21.44 -13.76
CA LYS A 644 -2.40 -20.45 -14.84
C LYS A 644 -2.90 -19.10 -14.36
N ASP A 645 -2.23 -18.02 -14.75
CA ASP A 645 -2.71 -16.66 -14.51
C ASP A 645 -3.58 -16.12 -15.66
N THR A 646 -4.17 -14.93 -15.46
CA THR A 646 -5.01 -14.23 -16.45
C THR A 646 -4.24 -13.79 -17.69
N ALA A 647 -2.91 -13.72 -17.63
CA ALA A 647 -2.03 -13.47 -18.77
C ALA A 647 -1.63 -14.77 -19.50
N GLY A 648 -2.13 -15.92 -19.05
CA GLY A 648 -1.93 -17.23 -19.67
C GLY A 648 -0.63 -17.94 -19.32
N ARG A 649 0.16 -17.42 -18.37
CA ARG A 649 1.44 -18.01 -17.92
C ARG A 649 1.20 -19.13 -16.90
N SER A 650 2.07 -20.14 -16.92
CA SER A 650 1.94 -21.34 -16.09
C SER A 650 2.96 -21.35 -14.93
N SER A 651 2.52 -21.81 -13.77
CA SER A 651 3.42 -22.10 -12.64
C SER A 651 4.32 -23.31 -12.92
N PRO A 652 5.38 -23.54 -12.11
CA PRO A 652 5.93 -24.88 -11.95
C PRO A 652 4.84 -25.85 -11.45
N PRO A 653 4.91 -27.15 -11.78
CA PRO A 653 3.94 -28.13 -11.31
C PRO A 653 4.09 -28.39 -9.81
N SER A 654 2.99 -28.78 -9.16
CA SER A 654 3.03 -29.36 -7.81
C SER A 654 3.87 -30.64 -7.78
N ALA A 655 4.26 -31.10 -6.59
CA ALA A 655 4.65 -32.49 -6.40
C ALA A 655 3.48 -33.42 -6.77
N THR A 656 3.78 -34.70 -7.03
CA THR A 656 2.78 -35.66 -7.50
C THR A 656 2.03 -36.34 -6.34
N VAL A 657 0.77 -36.71 -6.59
CA VAL A 657 0.01 -37.63 -5.75
C VAL A 657 -0.25 -38.93 -6.51
N ARG A 658 -0.09 -40.07 -5.84
CA ARG A 658 -0.41 -41.38 -6.39
C ARG A 658 -1.63 -41.96 -5.69
N LEU A 659 -2.57 -42.50 -6.47
CA LEU A 659 -3.75 -43.20 -5.96
C LEU A 659 -4.01 -44.47 -6.77
N THR A 660 -4.80 -45.39 -6.23
CA THR A 660 -5.34 -46.55 -6.97
C THR A 660 -6.85 -46.52 -6.87
N THR A 661 -7.54 -46.56 -8.00
CA THR A 661 -9.00 -46.59 -8.06
C THR A 661 -9.58 -47.85 -7.42
N ALA A 662 -10.81 -47.76 -6.93
CA ALA A 662 -11.50 -48.91 -6.36
C ALA A 662 -11.79 -49.99 -7.42
N ALA A 663 -12.07 -51.21 -6.97
CA ALA A 663 -12.55 -52.26 -7.87
C ALA A 663 -13.96 -51.95 -8.38
N ALA A 664 -14.26 -52.34 -9.63
CA ALA A 664 -15.61 -52.25 -10.16
C ALA A 664 -16.54 -53.31 -9.51
N PRO A 665 -17.84 -53.02 -9.31
CA PRO A 665 -18.80 -54.02 -8.86
C PRO A 665 -18.92 -55.19 -9.85
N ALA A 666 -19.12 -56.42 -9.35
CA ALA A 666 -19.30 -57.60 -10.20
C ALA A 666 -20.64 -57.52 -10.98
N ALA A 667 -20.59 -57.74 -12.30
CA ALA A 667 -21.78 -57.71 -13.16
C ALA A 667 -22.69 -58.93 -12.91
N THR A 668 -24.00 -58.71 -12.83
CA THR A 668 -24.98 -59.74 -12.43
C THR A 668 -25.53 -60.57 -13.59
N CYS A 669 -25.17 -60.23 -14.83
CA CYS A 669 -25.61 -60.87 -16.06
C CYS A 669 -24.66 -60.54 -17.21
N THR A 670 -24.64 -61.37 -18.24
CA THR A 670 -23.98 -61.05 -19.51
C THR A 670 -24.99 -61.04 -20.66
N VAL A 671 -24.84 -60.14 -21.63
CA VAL A 671 -25.70 -60.07 -22.82
C VAL A 671 -24.87 -60.19 -24.09
N ASP A 672 -25.24 -61.13 -24.97
CA ASP A 672 -24.71 -61.24 -26.33
C ASP A 672 -25.76 -60.74 -27.32
N TYR A 673 -25.48 -59.64 -28.01
CA TYR A 673 -26.36 -59.03 -29.01
C TYR A 673 -25.79 -59.27 -30.41
N ARG A 674 -26.60 -59.77 -31.34
CA ARG A 674 -26.16 -60.01 -32.72
C ARG A 674 -27.21 -59.53 -33.71
N VAL A 675 -26.79 -58.77 -34.70
CA VAL A 675 -27.61 -58.48 -35.88
C VAL A 675 -27.51 -59.67 -36.83
N SER A 676 -28.64 -60.35 -37.03
CA SER A 676 -28.71 -61.55 -37.87
C SER A 676 -28.95 -61.21 -39.34
N ASN A 677 -29.58 -60.07 -39.62
CA ASN A 677 -29.81 -59.56 -40.98
C ASN A 677 -30.03 -58.04 -40.92
N ASP A 678 -29.52 -57.28 -41.89
CA ASP A 678 -29.70 -55.83 -42.01
C ASP A 678 -29.93 -55.48 -43.48
N TRP A 679 -30.99 -54.72 -43.77
CA TRP A 679 -31.39 -54.32 -45.12
C TRP A 679 -31.39 -52.80 -45.35
N GLY A 680 -30.64 -52.05 -44.54
CA GLY A 680 -30.36 -50.63 -44.76
C GLY A 680 -31.44 -49.65 -44.24
N SER A 681 -32.64 -50.14 -43.93
CA SER A 681 -33.72 -49.38 -43.28
C SER A 681 -34.36 -50.11 -42.09
N GLY A 682 -33.97 -51.37 -41.88
CA GLY A 682 -34.36 -52.20 -40.75
C GLY A 682 -33.44 -53.41 -40.63
N PHE A 683 -33.57 -54.12 -39.52
CA PHE A 683 -32.72 -55.25 -39.18
C PHE A 683 -33.45 -56.26 -38.31
N THR A 684 -32.93 -57.49 -38.26
CA THR A 684 -33.31 -58.52 -37.30
C THR A 684 -32.15 -58.73 -36.33
N ALA A 685 -32.43 -58.67 -35.03
CA ALA A 685 -31.43 -58.90 -33.99
C ALA A 685 -31.84 -60.02 -33.03
N THR A 686 -30.84 -60.74 -32.54
CA THR A 686 -30.93 -61.77 -31.51
C THR A 686 -30.18 -61.30 -30.27
N VAL A 687 -30.80 -61.46 -29.10
CA VAL A 687 -30.22 -61.11 -27.80
C VAL A 687 -30.22 -62.34 -26.91
N THR A 688 -29.03 -62.79 -26.49
CA THR A 688 -28.86 -63.87 -25.53
C THR A 688 -28.50 -63.29 -24.18
N LEU A 689 -29.41 -63.42 -23.21
CA LEU A 689 -29.24 -63.01 -21.83
C LEU A 689 -28.78 -64.20 -21.00
N THR A 690 -27.65 -64.08 -20.31
CA THR A 690 -27.14 -65.07 -19.36
C THR A 690 -27.18 -64.52 -17.94
N ASN A 691 -27.84 -65.22 -17.02
CA ASN A 691 -27.85 -64.85 -15.61
C ASN A 691 -26.52 -65.23 -14.96
N LYS A 692 -25.82 -64.28 -14.31
CA LYS A 692 -24.60 -64.55 -13.53
C LYS A 692 -24.83 -64.39 -12.02
N GLY A 693 -26.01 -63.95 -11.62
CA GLY A 693 -26.45 -63.87 -10.23
C GLY A 693 -27.25 -65.10 -9.78
N PRO A 694 -27.91 -65.05 -8.60
CA PRO A 694 -28.78 -66.12 -8.12
C PRO A 694 -29.88 -66.50 -9.11
N ALA A 695 -30.33 -67.74 -9.05
CA ALA A 695 -31.45 -68.22 -9.88
C ALA A 695 -32.69 -67.33 -9.71
N LEU A 696 -33.38 -67.05 -10.81
CA LEU A 696 -34.54 -66.15 -10.85
C LEU A 696 -35.71 -66.78 -11.61
N ASN A 697 -36.93 -66.39 -11.26
CA ASN A 697 -38.16 -66.79 -11.95
C ASN A 697 -38.99 -65.53 -12.24
N GLY A 698 -38.85 -65.03 -13.47
CA GLY A 698 -39.32 -63.72 -13.92
C GLY A 698 -38.14 -62.78 -14.18
N TRP A 699 -37.70 -62.72 -15.44
CA TRP A 699 -36.67 -61.78 -15.88
C TRP A 699 -37.26 -60.64 -16.70
N GLN A 700 -36.65 -59.48 -16.53
CA GLN A 700 -36.88 -58.29 -17.32
C GLN A 700 -35.52 -57.75 -17.77
N LEU A 701 -35.31 -57.73 -19.09
CA LEU A 701 -34.15 -57.13 -19.72
C LEU A 701 -34.49 -55.71 -20.15
N GLY A 702 -33.76 -54.73 -19.63
CA GLY A 702 -33.78 -53.34 -20.10
C GLY A 702 -32.53 -53.03 -20.92
N PHE A 703 -32.64 -52.27 -22.01
CA PHE A 703 -31.52 -51.72 -22.77
C PHE A 703 -31.93 -50.47 -23.56
N SER A 704 -30.97 -49.69 -24.02
CA SER A 704 -31.22 -48.47 -24.80
C SER A 704 -30.79 -48.64 -26.25
N LEU A 705 -31.72 -48.43 -27.19
CA LEU A 705 -31.44 -48.28 -28.62
C LEU A 705 -30.95 -46.84 -28.91
N ALA A 706 -30.08 -46.68 -29.90
CA ALA A 706 -29.48 -45.38 -30.24
C ALA A 706 -29.95 -44.87 -31.61
N GLY A 707 -29.88 -43.56 -31.83
CA GLY A 707 -30.40 -42.93 -33.05
C GLY A 707 -31.93 -43.07 -33.17
N GLY A 708 -32.45 -43.06 -34.40
CA GLY A 708 -33.88 -43.20 -34.69
C GLY A 708 -34.42 -44.63 -34.62
N GLN A 709 -33.76 -45.53 -33.89
CA GLN A 709 -34.10 -46.95 -33.83
C GLN A 709 -35.43 -47.23 -33.11
N LYS A 710 -36.28 -48.07 -33.71
CA LYS A 710 -37.53 -48.55 -33.11
C LYS A 710 -37.70 -50.05 -33.27
N VAL A 711 -38.12 -50.73 -32.21
CA VAL A 711 -38.57 -52.13 -32.26
C VAL A 711 -39.90 -52.16 -33.01
N THR A 712 -39.96 -52.91 -34.12
CA THR A 712 -41.17 -53.05 -34.93
C THR A 712 -41.92 -54.34 -34.60
N GLN A 713 -41.20 -55.42 -34.24
CA GLN A 713 -41.80 -56.69 -33.84
C GLN A 713 -40.81 -57.51 -32.99
N GLY A 714 -41.22 -58.00 -31.82
CA GLY A 714 -40.38 -58.84 -30.95
C GLY A 714 -40.98 -60.22 -30.68
N TRP A 715 -40.14 -61.20 -30.33
CA TRP A 715 -40.56 -62.56 -29.93
C TRP A 715 -39.78 -63.09 -28.73
N ASN A 716 -40.25 -64.21 -28.17
CA ASN A 716 -39.73 -64.88 -26.96
C ASN A 716 -39.72 -63.99 -25.70
N GLY A 717 -40.49 -62.91 -25.70
CA GLY A 717 -40.69 -62.00 -24.58
C GLY A 717 -41.83 -61.03 -24.87
N THR A 718 -42.23 -60.29 -23.84
CA THR A 718 -43.19 -59.19 -23.94
C THR A 718 -42.42 -57.88 -24.03
N TRP A 719 -42.57 -57.17 -25.15
CA TRP A 719 -41.73 -56.02 -25.50
C TRP A 719 -42.46 -54.70 -25.31
N SER A 720 -41.73 -53.70 -24.82
CA SER A 720 -42.18 -52.31 -24.78
C SER A 720 -41.01 -51.37 -25.06
N GLN A 721 -41.28 -50.25 -25.73
CA GLN A 721 -40.28 -49.21 -25.96
C GLN A 721 -40.87 -47.83 -25.63
N SER A 722 -40.12 -47.02 -24.88
CA SER A 722 -40.42 -45.62 -24.62
C SER A 722 -39.18 -44.77 -24.92
N GLY A 723 -39.27 -43.90 -25.92
CA GLY A 723 -38.10 -43.20 -26.46
C GLY A 723 -37.02 -44.19 -26.92
N THR A 724 -35.81 -44.05 -26.40
CA THR A 724 -34.67 -44.95 -26.66
C THR A 724 -34.69 -46.21 -25.79
N GLN A 725 -35.48 -46.25 -24.72
CA GLN A 725 -35.46 -47.33 -23.74
C GLN A 725 -36.36 -48.49 -24.17
N VAL A 726 -35.79 -49.68 -24.31
CA VAL A 726 -36.49 -50.94 -24.56
C VAL A 726 -36.52 -51.76 -23.29
N THR A 727 -37.67 -52.37 -23.01
CA THR A 727 -37.85 -53.33 -21.93
C THR A 727 -38.50 -54.59 -22.47
N VAL A 728 -37.93 -55.74 -22.15
CA VAL A 728 -38.43 -57.06 -22.52
C VAL A 728 -38.62 -57.88 -21.27
N LYS A 729 -39.86 -58.29 -21.00
CA LYS A 729 -40.18 -59.25 -19.94
C LYS A 729 -40.25 -60.66 -20.51
N ASP A 730 -40.02 -61.66 -19.68
CA ASP A 730 -40.24 -63.07 -20.01
C ASP A 730 -41.64 -63.33 -20.65
N ALA A 731 -41.73 -64.42 -21.41
CA ALA A 731 -42.95 -64.89 -22.06
C ALA A 731 -43.73 -65.90 -21.19
N GLY A 732 -43.48 -65.93 -19.88
CA GLY A 732 -44.03 -66.91 -18.94
C GLY A 732 -43.33 -68.27 -18.99
N TRP A 733 -43.29 -68.92 -20.16
CA TRP A 733 -42.69 -70.26 -20.31
C TRP A 733 -41.17 -70.28 -20.14
N ASN A 734 -40.50 -69.14 -20.35
CA ASN A 734 -39.06 -68.96 -20.17
C ASN A 734 -38.71 -68.10 -18.95
N ALA A 735 -39.62 -67.94 -17.98
CA ALA A 735 -39.42 -67.08 -16.81
C ALA A 735 -38.30 -67.58 -15.88
N ALA A 736 -38.13 -68.89 -15.74
CA ALA A 736 -37.10 -69.48 -14.90
C ALA A 736 -35.71 -69.44 -15.57
N LEU A 737 -34.74 -68.79 -14.93
CA LEU A 737 -33.36 -68.67 -15.41
C LEU A 737 -32.38 -68.89 -14.25
N ALA A 738 -31.82 -70.11 -14.19
CA ALA A 738 -30.84 -70.49 -13.17
C ALA A 738 -29.53 -69.68 -13.28
N THR A 739 -28.71 -69.69 -12.22
CA THR A 739 -27.36 -69.12 -12.26
C THR A 739 -26.54 -69.80 -13.35
N GLY A 740 -25.95 -69.00 -14.25
CA GLY A 740 -25.18 -69.46 -15.41
C GLY A 740 -26.02 -69.82 -16.63
N ALA A 741 -27.34 -69.92 -16.52
CA ALA A 741 -28.22 -70.26 -17.64
C ALA A 741 -28.52 -69.05 -18.54
N SER A 742 -28.88 -69.33 -19.79
CA SER A 742 -29.17 -68.32 -20.81
C SER A 742 -30.57 -68.47 -21.39
N THR A 743 -31.17 -67.36 -21.80
CA THR A 743 -32.38 -67.29 -22.62
C THR A 743 -32.13 -66.40 -23.83
N THR A 744 -32.76 -66.72 -24.96
CA THR A 744 -32.56 -66.00 -26.22
C THR A 744 -33.87 -65.41 -26.72
N ILE A 745 -33.83 -64.11 -26.97
CA ILE A 745 -34.94 -63.32 -27.53
C ILE A 745 -34.51 -62.70 -28.86
N GLY A 746 -35.48 -62.28 -29.67
CA GLY A 746 -35.18 -61.58 -30.92
C GLY A 746 -36.24 -60.56 -31.29
N PHE A 747 -35.84 -59.62 -32.15
CA PHE A 747 -36.73 -58.59 -32.65
C PHE A 747 -36.31 -58.10 -34.03
N ASN A 748 -37.28 -57.57 -34.78
CA ASN A 748 -37.07 -56.71 -35.91
C ASN A 748 -37.10 -55.24 -35.46
N GLY A 749 -36.16 -54.44 -35.96
CA GLY A 749 -36.08 -53.01 -35.72
C GLY A 749 -36.01 -52.21 -37.01
N SER A 750 -36.49 -50.96 -36.98
CA SER A 750 -36.28 -49.95 -38.02
C SER A 750 -35.30 -48.89 -37.53
N TYR A 751 -34.55 -48.25 -38.42
CA TYR A 751 -33.64 -47.16 -38.06
C TYR A 751 -33.45 -46.15 -39.20
N THR A 752 -32.97 -44.95 -38.86
CA THR A 752 -32.49 -43.94 -39.80
C THR A 752 -31.02 -43.64 -39.52
N GLY A 753 -30.19 -43.55 -40.55
CA GLY A 753 -28.75 -43.31 -40.39
C GLY A 753 -27.97 -44.61 -40.15
N THR A 754 -27.28 -44.74 -39.02
CA THR A 754 -26.43 -45.89 -38.71
C THR A 754 -27.12 -46.84 -37.73
N ASN A 755 -27.07 -48.15 -37.99
CA ASN A 755 -27.56 -49.17 -37.08
C ASN A 755 -26.56 -49.42 -35.94
N LEU A 756 -26.67 -48.67 -34.85
CA LEU A 756 -25.77 -48.79 -33.69
C LEU A 756 -26.23 -49.94 -32.77
N ALA A 757 -25.26 -50.65 -32.17
CA ALA A 757 -25.56 -51.67 -31.17
C ALA A 757 -26.18 -51.03 -29.91
N PRO A 758 -27.13 -51.71 -29.22
CA PRO A 758 -27.75 -51.17 -28.02
C PRO A 758 -26.77 -51.10 -26.83
N GLY A 759 -27.00 -50.14 -25.93
CA GLY A 759 -26.23 -49.95 -24.69
C GLY A 759 -27.07 -50.14 -23.42
N ASN A 760 -26.43 -49.99 -22.25
CA ASN A 760 -27.09 -49.95 -20.93
C ASN A 760 -27.98 -51.17 -20.59
N TYR A 761 -27.46 -52.38 -20.81
CA TYR A 761 -28.20 -53.60 -20.47
C TYR A 761 -28.39 -53.76 -18.96
N THR A 762 -29.62 -54.07 -18.54
CA THR A 762 -29.98 -54.35 -17.16
C THR A 762 -30.87 -55.58 -17.05
N LEU A 763 -30.62 -56.44 -16.06
CA LEU A 763 -31.48 -57.55 -15.68
C LEU A 763 -32.17 -57.22 -14.36
N ASN A 764 -33.49 -57.07 -14.37
CA ASN A 764 -34.29 -56.66 -13.22
C ASN A 764 -33.72 -55.40 -12.53
N GLY A 765 -33.26 -54.43 -13.33
CA GLY A 765 -32.67 -53.16 -12.87
C GLY A 765 -31.18 -53.21 -12.50
N LYS A 766 -30.51 -54.37 -12.58
CA LYS A 766 -29.06 -54.50 -12.29
C LYS A 766 -28.23 -54.60 -13.56
N SER A 767 -27.10 -53.90 -13.63
CA SER A 767 -26.27 -53.83 -14.84
C SER A 767 -25.74 -55.20 -15.30
N CYS A 768 -25.83 -55.43 -16.62
CA CYS A 768 -25.20 -56.55 -17.31
C CYS A 768 -23.93 -56.10 -18.05
N THR A 769 -23.01 -57.02 -18.28
CA THR A 769 -21.87 -56.84 -19.18
C THR A 769 -22.20 -57.36 -20.58
N ALA A 770 -21.96 -56.56 -21.61
CA ALA A 770 -22.05 -57.00 -23.00
C ALA A 770 -20.65 -56.96 -23.64
N PRO A 771 -20.09 -58.09 -24.10
CA PRO A 771 -18.88 -58.07 -24.92
C PRO A 771 -19.24 -57.38 -26.25
N GLY A 772 -18.60 -56.27 -26.57
CA GLY A 772 -18.94 -55.47 -27.76
C GLY A 772 -18.80 -56.27 -29.06
N THR A 773 -19.90 -56.44 -29.80
CA THR A 773 -19.88 -56.94 -31.18
C THR A 773 -19.61 -55.78 -32.14
N ALA A 774 -18.44 -55.80 -32.77
CA ALA A 774 -18.09 -54.92 -33.88
C ALA A 774 -19.05 -55.11 -35.07
N ALA A 775 -19.49 -54.01 -35.69
CA ALA A 775 -20.26 -54.03 -36.92
C ALA A 775 -19.44 -54.69 -38.05
N ALA A 776 -20.05 -55.61 -38.79
CA ALA A 776 -19.45 -56.27 -39.94
C ALA A 776 -19.11 -55.26 -41.05
N ALA A 777 -17.87 -55.29 -41.51
CA ALA A 777 -17.43 -54.56 -42.70
C ALA A 777 -17.99 -55.24 -43.96
N HIS A 778 -18.61 -54.46 -44.85
CA HIS A 778 -18.84 -54.84 -46.24
C HIS A 778 -18.11 -53.89 -47.19
N ILE A 779 -17.39 -54.51 -48.13
CA ILE A 779 -16.55 -53.94 -49.19
C ILE A 779 -17.33 -53.92 -50.52
N ALA A 780 -17.05 -52.85 -51.31
CA ALA A 780 -17.13 -52.69 -52.78
C ALA A 780 -18.48 -52.34 -53.47
N PRO A 781 -18.46 -51.69 -54.68
CA PRO A 781 -17.31 -51.38 -55.56
C PRO A 781 -17.17 -49.92 -56.06
N LEU A 782 -15.98 -49.65 -56.63
CA LEU A 782 -15.60 -48.47 -57.42
C LEU A 782 -16.22 -48.48 -58.83
N ALA A 783 -16.62 -47.30 -59.31
CA ALA A 783 -16.71 -46.88 -60.72
C ALA A 783 -16.82 -45.33 -60.72
N GLY A 784 -16.14 -44.51 -61.54
CA GLY A 784 -15.20 -44.67 -62.64
C GLY A 784 -14.73 -43.27 -63.10
N HIS A 785 -13.67 -43.26 -63.91
CA HIS A 785 -12.91 -42.17 -64.56
C HIS A 785 -13.63 -40.87 -65.06
N ASP A 786 -12.98 -39.71 -64.81
CA ASP A 786 -12.44 -38.60 -65.71
C ASP A 786 -13.12 -38.23 -67.06
N PRO A 787 -12.82 -37.13 -67.82
CA PRO A 787 -12.04 -35.87 -67.60
C PRO A 787 -12.62 -34.55 -68.26
N GLY A 788 -11.92 -33.40 -68.10
CA GLY A 788 -11.91 -32.23 -69.03
C GLY A 788 -12.94 -31.11 -68.78
N ILE A 789 -12.79 -29.84 -69.20
CA ILE A 789 -11.85 -29.12 -70.07
C ILE A 789 -12.24 -27.61 -70.08
N HIS A 790 -11.30 -26.68 -70.35
CA HIS A 790 -11.43 -25.26 -70.82
C HIS A 790 -12.29 -24.26 -69.99
N ALA A 791 -12.09 -22.94 -69.96
CA ALA A 791 -11.07 -21.94 -70.30
C ALA A 791 -11.71 -20.56 -70.00
N VAL A 792 -10.92 -19.48 -70.11
CA VAL A 792 -11.32 -18.09 -70.49
C VAL A 792 -11.36 -17.03 -69.37
N ARG A 793 -10.37 -16.10 -69.52
CA ARG A 793 -10.35 -14.63 -69.35
C ARG A 793 -11.08 -14.04 -68.14
N GLY A 794 -10.46 -13.24 -67.28
CA GLY A 794 -9.56 -12.13 -67.58
C GLY A 794 -10.32 -10.82 -67.47
N HIS A 795 -10.10 -10.06 -66.40
CA HIS A 795 -9.94 -8.60 -66.45
C HIS A 795 -9.52 -8.05 -65.08
N ALA A 796 -8.28 -7.57 -65.03
CA ALA A 796 -7.92 -6.45 -64.19
C ALA A 796 -8.22 -5.16 -64.95
N THR A 797 -8.64 -4.10 -64.26
CA THR A 797 -8.34 -2.72 -64.67
C THR A 797 -7.87 -1.93 -63.46
N ARG A 798 -6.73 -1.26 -63.67
CA ARG A 798 -6.04 -0.28 -62.81
C ARG A 798 -6.57 1.13 -63.12
N GLY A 799 -6.30 2.07 -62.21
CA GLY A 799 -6.18 3.50 -62.49
C GLY A 799 -6.58 4.32 -61.26
N ALA A 800 -5.68 4.72 -60.35
CA ALA A 800 -4.58 5.70 -60.43
C ALA A 800 -5.01 7.17 -60.22
N ALA A 801 -4.15 7.90 -59.49
CA ALA A 801 -4.04 9.36 -59.26
C ALA A 801 -4.93 9.95 -58.13
N GLN A 802 -4.38 10.33 -56.97
CA GLN A 802 -3.51 11.49 -56.60
C GLN A 802 -4.33 12.67 -56.04
N GLY A 803 -3.92 13.20 -54.86
CA GLY A 803 -4.22 14.58 -54.45
C GLY A 803 -4.71 14.80 -53.00
N GLU A 804 -3.76 14.95 -52.06
CA GLU A 804 -3.89 15.66 -50.77
C GLU A 804 -4.24 17.18 -50.97
N PRO A 805 -4.32 18.04 -49.94
CA PRO A 805 -5.07 18.04 -48.67
C PRO A 805 -5.91 19.34 -48.49
N TYR A 806 -6.74 19.46 -47.43
CA TYR A 806 -7.18 20.78 -46.96
C TYR A 806 -7.12 20.91 -45.43
N ARG A 807 -6.31 21.87 -45.00
CA ARG A 807 -6.17 22.43 -43.65
C ARG A 807 -6.85 23.80 -43.68
N VAL A 808 -7.72 24.16 -42.75
CA VAL A 808 -7.92 25.57 -42.34
C VAL A 808 -8.28 25.65 -40.85
N THR A 809 -7.43 26.37 -40.11
CA THR A 809 -7.63 26.95 -38.78
C THR A 809 -8.16 28.38 -38.94
N ARG A 810 -9.07 28.88 -38.07
CA ARG A 810 -8.86 30.12 -37.26
C ARG A 810 -10.10 30.64 -36.49
N THR A 811 -9.88 30.80 -35.17
CA THR A 811 -10.20 31.92 -34.25
C THR A 811 -11.61 32.55 -34.19
N ARG A 812 -12.15 32.63 -32.97
CA ARG A 812 -11.95 33.80 -32.08
C ARG A 812 -11.70 33.35 -30.65
#